data_AF-A0A1X7RV09-F1
#
_entry.id   AF-A0A1X7RV09-F1
#
_cell.length_a   1.000
_cell.length_b   1.000
_cell.length_c   1.000
_cell.angle_alpha   90.00
_cell.angle_beta   90.00
_cell.angle_gamma   90.00
#
_symmetry.space_group_name_H-M   'P 1'
#
loop_
_entity.id
_entity.type
_entity.pdbx_description
1 polymer ?
#
loop_
_entity_poly.entity_id
_entity_poly.type
_entity_poly.pdbx_seq_one_letter_code
_entity_poly.pdbx_strand_id
1 'polypeptide(L)'
;MRSPLSTLLAVGPELATYILTAPLLDARGAYTAFAQNIASSSNLDLSELGRVAIGGDFDSISLYQYLGQNENLSNNGSQSLLTRYPDGSFRSLALADADATIAAMCPFVTTDGTLQGVVVAGNFTSLGGVQAASVALWNPTSNEVVALPGLSGPVNALYCDATSGTVYVGGNFMAGNSTNAMAWTTGWVNLPFAGFNGPVQTIEKNSAGNIVFGGQFDGLGNTTSPNGSKQADSQAINLGSGSITAAGSSSTAGFSDPANIICQRGSDEAGNTWLLNDNTGGYWDVQSGFGFIPTNFSLYNTARDGRGTKTFYFEEMNSGGVLNLTYTNSVSGETEWCVERCPLPENNSTAQDFAFVRPIGMNHFRIWITEWYGAGAGLSGIEMFSDDMFDYAVNSFNEPKCSITTGRGTSSTASPADRWVRTPNQGLTESDFLTATLTEPSQVSDDTRVVFEPVLRESGNYSVTVYTPGCVLDGSCATRGRVNMTGTMTSSDTISQVLFQTNNYDKFDQIYYGYIDADSSPMVTLTPVAGQQVPLTVVANRVRFELVTSTAGSTGELNGLYEYNPREVTSDSANFSSSAVNTAGSSLQSRATINKVVQGSDALFVGGSFSSDGFHNIMAINDEATTLVKGGLDGAVLDMYMEDRDLYIGGTFNNTKDSPTEGLNHIALFSTANNEWSALGGGVNGAVYSIVPLQLNVTTGNLQNVITLTGNFTSVNSFGGNAAFEASGFTVWVPSEKNWLHNVQFANVALGGELTAYSTVPGMAPVYGGVITSQGLEYSNVVELVGGNEPKLEALDVQLLRASRSDPSTSSSKHKRALIGENAGQNYTGVYDGLFYSQNNLNITVLGGSFSASTGNGQSVENLVFINNTDSTASTSGISGLSSDSIFVAMDTYETQLWAGGAINGTAGGNEVTGLIVYDLVANDFVSPHPPALNGDNVVVNAVSAQPSSTNVYVGGHFSSAGSLQCAALCTYDTKQLAWQSLGTGLRGTVNDMMWASKTQLIIAGNLTIFGNATTMATYDTKKQIFEAYTGASTLPGPIVALTAVSNSYDEFWAAGVSTSDNSAFLYKFADNTWTPATGLGADSSIRKLQIMPLSTPHANSELMSSNQVLLILGAVELPSLGNASAVLFNGTAYEPFILTSMQGGGQGSLSALFVSRPQNLMSGGGHHLALGLVVVIGLAIALGIVFLMVVAGILMERRRRKKEGYVPMTVDKGANLERVPPEKLFGQGAMGKDGAPRI
;
A
#
# COMPACT_ATOMS: atom_id res chain seq x y z
N MET A 1 -37.77 -4.17 -57.91
CA MET A 1 -37.53 -3.15 -56.87
C MET A 1 -36.06 -2.78 -56.94
N ARG A 2 -35.77 -1.51 -57.21
CA ARG A 2 -34.45 -0.99 -57.60
C ARG A 2 -33.66 -0.55 -56.37
N SER A 3 -32.34 -0.75 -56.47
CA SER A 3 -31.28 -0.54 -55.48
C SER A 3 -31.18 0.92 -54.97
N PRO A 4 -30.74 1.13 -53.71
CA PRO A 4 -30.62 2.44 -53.04
C PRO A 4 -29.47 3.32 -53.54
N LEU A 5 -28.78 2.94 -54.62
CA LEU A 5 -27.70 3.75 -55.20
C LEU A 5 -28.18 4.97 -56.01
N SER A 6 -29.47 5.10 -56.31
CA SER A 6 -29.99 6.21 -57.14
C SER A 6 -30.40 7.46 -56.38
N THR A 7 -30.37 7.46 -55.05
CA THR A 7 -30.76 8.61 -54.21
C THR A 7 -29.59 9.50 -53.76
N LEU A 8 -28.34 9.14 -54.09
CA LEU A 8 -27.14 9.88 -53.69
C LEU A 8 -26.61 10.89 -54.72
N LEU A 9 -27.24 11.02 -55.89
CA LEU A 9 -26.79 11.88 -56.99
C LEU A 9 -27.61 13.18 -57.16
N ALA A 10 -28.35 13.60 -56.14
CA ALA A 10 -29.20 14.79 -56.20
C ALA A 10 -28.92 15.81 -55.09
N VAL A 11 -27.65 16.16 -54.84
CA VAL A 11 -27.31 17.38 -54.09
C VAL A 11 -26.06 18.00 -54.73
N GLY A 12 -26.21 19.22 -55.24
CA GLY A 12 -25.22 19.94 -56.04
C GLY A 12 -23.99 20.45 -55.27
N PRO A 13 -23.03 21.08 -55.99
CA PRO A 13 -21.68 21.36 -55.52
C PRO A 13 -21.54 22.45 -54.45
N GLU A 14 -22.63 23.00 -53.92
CA GLU A 14 -22.57 24.07 -52.92
C GLU A 14 -22.35 23.55 -51.48
N LEU A 15 -22.56 22.25 -51.21
CA LEU A 15 -22.27 21.66 -49.90
C LEU A 15 -20.77 21.35 -49.67
N ALA A 16 -19.99 21.21 -50.76
CA ALA A 16 -18.56 20.92 -50.66
C ALA A 16 -17.76 22.12 -50.13
N THR A 17 -18.23 23.35 -50.38
CA THR A 17 -17.54 24.57 -49.93
C THR A 17 -17.82 24.88 -48.46
N TYR A 18 -18.95 24.43 -47.89
CA TYR A 18 -19.24 24.62 -46.46
C TYR A 18 -18.52 23.60 -45.56
N ILE A 19 -18.23 22.39 -46.09
CA ILE A 19 -17.46 21.36 -45.38
C ILE A 19 -15.95 21.67 -45.40
N LEU A 20 -15.47 22.45 -46.38
CA LEU A 20 -14.05 22.81 -46.52
C LEU A 20 -13.63 24.12 -45.83
N THR A 21 -14.54 24.84 -45.16
CA THR A 21 -14.21 26.09 -44.44
C THR A 21 -14.71 26.16 -42.99
N ALA A 22 -15.10 25.03 -42.40
CA ALA A 22 -15.25 24.96 -40.95
C ALA A 22 -13.86 24.84 -40.30
N PRO A 23 -13.54 25.61 -39.25
CA PRO A 23 -12.21 25.64 -38.67
C PRO A 23 -11.90 24.27 -38.04
N LEU A 24 -10.89 23.59 -38.58
CA LEU A 24 -10.13 22.54 -37.92
C LEU A 24 -9.39 23.15 -36.73
N LEU A 25 -10.10 23.34 -35.61
CA LEU A 25 -9.53 23.67 -34.31
C LEU A 25 -10.28 22.85 -33.25
N ASP A 26 -10.06 21.54 -33.27
CA ASP A 26 -10.02 20.72 -32.04
C ASP A 26 -9.28 19.42 -32.36
N ALA A 27 -8.04 19.54 -32.86
CA ALA A 27 -7.06 18.48 -32.72
C ALA A 27 -6.48 18.57 -31.30
N ARG A 28 -7.30 18.30 -30.28
CA ARG A 28 -6.76 17.97 -28.95
C ARG A 28 -5.99 16.68 -29.14
N GLY A 29 -4.67 16.75 -28.96
CA GLY A 29 -3.83 15.57 -28.96
C GLY A 29 -4.45 14.54 -28.03
N ALA A 30 -4.77 13.37 -28.55
CA ALA A 30 -5.10 12.24 -27.71
C ALA A 30 -3.83 11.90 -26.94
N TYR A 31 -3.76 12.35 -25.68
CA TYR A 31 -2.74 11.91 -24.74
C TYR A 31 -2.94 10.41 -24.56
N THR A 32 -2.06 9.59 -25.14
CA THR A 32 -2.10 8.15 -24.95
C THR A 32 -1.69 7.85 -23.52
N ALA A 33 -2.66 7.46 -22.69
CA ALA A 33 -2.40 6.94 -21.35
C ALA A 33 -1.33 5.84 -21.42
N PHE A 34 -0.50 5.73 -20.38
CA PHE A 34 0.47 4.65 -20.21
C PHE A 34 -0.16 3.29 -20.54
N ALA A 35 0.43 2.53 -21.46
CA ALA A 35 -0.15 1.26 -21.92
C ALA A 35 -0.22 0.25 -20.77
N GLN A 36 -1.44 -0.11 -20.38
CA GLN A 36 -1.68 -1.21 -19.43
C GLN A 36 -1.70 -2.52 -20.22
N ASN A 37 -0.64 -3.31 -20.06
CA ASN A 37 -0.50 -4.58 -20.77
C ASN A 37 -1.30 -5.67 -20.06
N ILE A 38 -2.19 -6.31 -20.82
CA ILE A 38 -2.92 -7.49 -20.37
C ILE A 38 -1.91 -8.63 -20.17
N ALA A 39 -2.05 -9.37 -19.07
CA ALA A 39 -1.26 -10.56 -18.80
C ALA A 39 -1.55 -11.66 -19.84
N SER A 40 -0.64 -12.63 -19.98
CA SER A 40 -0.90 -13.82 -20.78
C SER A 40 -2.15 -14.53 -20.26
N SER A 41 -2.99 -15.03 -21.18
CA SER A 41 -4.06 -15.96 -20.76
C SER A 41 -3.43 -17.19 -20.11
N SER A 42 -4.01 -17.62 -18.99
CA SER A 42 -3.58 -18.83 -18.29
C SER A 42 -3.82 -20.11 -19.11
N ASN A 43 -4.70 -20.04 -20.12
CA ASN A 43 -5.05 -21.14 -21.03
C ASN A 43 -5.45 -22.45 -20.32
N LEU A 44 -5.87 -22.42 -19.05
CA LEU A 44 -6.29 -23.60 -18.31
C LEU A 44 -7.49 -24.28 -19.00
N ASP A 45 -7.53 -25.61 -19.03
CA ASP A 45 -8.71 -26.35 -19.52
C ASP A 45 -9.50 -26.93 -18.34
N LEU A 46 -10.59 -26.24 -17.96
CA LEU A 46 -11.47 -26.71 -16.89
C LEU A 46 -12.60 -27.62 -17.38
N SER A 47 -12.76 -27.80 -18.70
CA SER A 47 -13.97 -28.40 -19.29
C SER A 47 -14.22 -29.85 -18.87
N GLU A 48 -13.15 -30.62 -18.69
CA GLU A 48 -13.23 -32.03 -18.29
C GLU A 48 -13.26 -32.22 -16.76
N LEU A 49 -12.91 -31.21 -15.97
CA LEU A 49 -12.80 -31.29 -14.49
C LEU A 49 -14.16 -31.18 -13.77
N GLY A 50 -15.18 -30.71 -14.49
CA GLY A 50 -16.51 -30.42 -13.94
C GLY A 50 -16.46 -29.16 -13.06
N ARG A 51 -16.97 -29.23 -11.83
CA ARG A 51 -16.84 -28.12 -10.86
C ARG A 51 -15.41 -28.06 -10.32
N VAL A 52 -14.88 -26.85 -10.18
CA VAL A 52 -13.52 -26.58 -9.69
C VAL A 52 -13.61 -25.49 -8.64
N ALA A 53 -13.17 -25.76 -7.42
CA ALA A 53 -13.14 -24.76 -6.36
C ALA A 53 -11.76 -24.66 -5.73
N ILE A 54 -11.47 -23.46 -5.23
CA ILE A 54 -10.20 -23.09 -4.61
C ILE A 54 -10.52 -22.59 -3.20
N GLY A 55 -9.80 -23.11 -2.22
CA GLY A 55 -9.92 -22.73 -0.81
C GLY A 55 -8.62 -22.16 -0.27
N GLY A 56 -8.72 -21.28 0.71
CA GLY A 56 -7.58 -20.66 1.35
C GLY A 56 -7.97 -19.80 2.53
N ASP A 57 -7.03 -18.94 2.92
CA ASP A 57 -7.11 -17.96 3.98
C ASP A 57 -7.02 -16.57 3.33
N PHE A 58 -8.17 -15.95 3.11
CA PHE A 58 -8.28 -14.65 2.44
C PHE A 58 -9.64 -13.99 2.66
N ASP A 59 -9.64 -12.66 2.65
CA ASP A 59 -10.88 -11.86 2.72
C ASP A 59 -11.35 -11.39 1.34
N SER A 60 -10.42 -11.19 0.40
CA SER A 60 -10.71 -10.88 -0.99
C SER A 60 -9.80 -11.63 -1.96
N ILE A 61 -10.29 -11.78 -3.19
CA ILE A 61 -9.63 -12.58 -4.24
C ILE A 61 -9.80 -11.95 -5.62
N SER A 62 -8.78 -12.05 -6.47
CA SER A 62 -8.83 -11.59 -7.86
C SER A 62 -7.94 -12.45 -8.77
N LEU A 63 -8.23 -12.44 -10.06
CA LEU A 63 -7.36 -13.03 -11.08
C LEU A 63 -6.25 -12.04 -11.45
N TYR A 64 -5.06 -12.56 -11.74
CA TYR A 64 -4.00 -11.78 -12.37
C TYR A 64 -4.33 -11.55 -13.84
N GLN A 65 -4.73 -10.32 -14.18
CA GLN A 65 -5.18 -9.93 -15.52
C GLN A 65 -4.26 -8.91 -16.19
N TYR A 66 -3.46 -8.17 -15.41
CA TYR A 66 -2.60 -7.10 -15.92
C TYR A 66 -1.19 -7.19 -15.35
N LEU A 67 -0.19 -6.91 -16.19
CA LEU A 67 1.19 -6.91 -15.78
C LEU A 67 1.44 -5.84 -14.69
N GLY A 68 2.00 -6.28 -13.56
CA GLY A 68 2.32 -5.43 -12.40
C GLY A 68 1.31 -5.50 -11.25
N GLN A 69 0.19 -6.22 -11.39
CA GLN A 69 -0.65 -6.57 -10.23
C GLN A 69 0.14 -7.44 -9.23
N ASN A 70 -0.04 -7.25 -7.93
CA ASN A 70 0.59 -8.06 -6.90
C ASN A 70 -0.15 -7.88 -5.57
N GLU A 71 0.21 -8.69 -4.57
CA GLU A 71 -0.34 -8.67 -3.21
C GLU A 71 0.46 -7.76 -2.24
N ASN A 72 1.52 -7.10 -2.71
CA ASN A 72 2.37 -6.24 -1.86
C ASN A 72 1.74 -4.86 -1.70
N LEU A 73 0.75 -4.80 -0.82
CA LEU A 73 0.09 -3.56 -0.43
C LEU A 73 0.86 -2.93 0.76
N SER A 74 1.12 -1.63 0.68
CA SER A 74 1.87 -0.89 1.71
C SER A 74 1.08 -0.84 3.01
N ASN A 75 1.71 -1.19 4.13
CA ASN A 75 1.13 -1.12 5.48
C ASN A 75 1.97 -0.29 6.47
N ASN A 76 3.07 0.30 6.00
CA ASN A 76 4.02 1.07 6.80
C ASN A 76 3.74 2.59 6.80
N GLY A 77 2.51 2.98 6.47
CA GLY A 77 2.10 4.38 6.33
C GLY A 77 2.53 5.06 5.02
N SER A 78 3.21 4.36 4.09
CA SER A 78 3.48 4.94 2.77
C SER A 78 2.19 5.05 1.96
N GLN A 79 2.00 6.21 1.31
CA GLN A 79 0.99 6.38 0.27
C GLN A 79 1.60 6.23 -1.13
N SER A 80 0.74 6.05 -2.12
CA SER A 80 1.11 5.91 -3.52
C SER A 80 0.25 6.83 -4.38
N LEU A 81 0.83 7.26 -5.50
CA LEU A 81 0.06 7.62 -6.66
C LEU A 81 -0.58 6.35 -7.23
N LEU A 82 -1.88 6.37 -7.44
CA LEU A 82 -2.68 5.22 -7.82
C LEU A 82 -3.46 5.53 -9.10
N THR A 83 -3.62 4.52 -9.95
CA THR A 83 -4.59 4.53 -11.04
C THR A 83 -5.35 3.21 -11.06
N ARG A 84 -6.35 3.09 -11.92
CA ARG A 84 -7.11 1.85 -12.08
C ARG A 84 -6.78 1.14 -13.38
N TYR A 85 -6.68 -0.18 -13.32
CA TYR A 85 -6.75 -1.04 -14.48
C TYR A 85 -8.18 -1.04 -15.04
N PRO A 86 -8.40 -1.52 -16.29
CA PRO A 86 -9.71 -1.56 -16.92
C PRO A 86 -10.70 -2.50 -16.20
N ASP A 87 -10.22 -3.46 -15.42
CA ASP A 87 -11.04 -4.32 -14.55
C ASP A 87 -11.53 -3.60 -13.27
N GLY A 88 -10.99 -2.42 -12.98
CA GLY A 88 -11.30 -1.60 -11.80
C GLY A 88 -10.32 -1.77 -10.63
N SER A 89 -9.40 -2.73 -10.69
CA SER A 89 -8.37 -2.90 -9.67
C SER A 89 -7.35 -1.75 -9.69
N PHE A 90 -6.82 -1.39 -8.53
CA PHE A 90 -5.83 -0.34 -8.37
C PHE A 90 -4.42 -0.82 -8.69
N ARG A 91 -3.65 0.10 -9.28
CA ARG A 91 -2.24 0.01 -9.59
C ARG A 91 -1.49 1.14 -8.90
N SER A 92 -0.43 0.80 -8.17
CA SER A 92 0.58 1.77 -7.73
C SER A 92 1.43 2.23 -8.91
N LEU A 93 1.51 3.55 -9.09
CA LEU A 93 2.29 4.22 -10.15
C LEU A 93 3.62 4.74 -9.62
N ALA A 94 3.59 5.36 -8.45
CA ALA A 94 4.75 5.93 -7.77
C ALA A 94 4.49 5.92 -6.26
N LEU A 95 5.33 5.19 -5.52
CA LEU A 95 5.28 5.13 -4.07
C LEU A 95 5.88 6.41 -3.49
N ALA A 96 5.14 7.10 -2.63
CA ALA A 96 5.72 8.09 -1.73
C ALA A 96 6.39 7.35 -0.56
N ASP A 97 7.45 7.88 0.04
CA ASP A 97 8.16 7.19 1.13
C ASP A 97 7.27 6.89 2.36
N ALA A 98 7.81 6.14 3.32
CA ALA A 98 7.07 5.76 4.51
C ALA A 98 6.56 6.98 5.28
N ASP A 99 5.31 6.86 5.77
CA ASP A 99 4.55 7.92 6.45
C ASP A 99 4.43 9.22 5.67
N ALA A 100 4.38 9.07 4.35
CA ALA A 100 4.03 10.11 3.42
C ALA A 100 2.53 10.32 3.35
N THR A 101 2.10 11.58 3.28
CA THR A 101 0.74 11.92 2.85
C THR A 101 0.79 12.63 1.51
N ILE A 102 -0.07 12.23 0.59
CA ILE A 102 -0.40 12.98 -0.62
C ILE A 102 -1.66 13.76 -0.28
N ALA A 103 -1.53 15.08 -0.08
CA ALA A 103 -2.62 15.95 0.37
C ALA A 103 -3.38 16.58 -0.80
N ALA A 104 -2.68 16.90 -1.90
CA ALA A 104 -3.28 17.59 -3.04
C ALA A 104 -2.66 17.16 -4.37
N MET A 105 -3.49 17.15 -5.41
CA MET A 105 -3.08 16.83 -6.76
C MET A 105 -3.85 17.68 -7.78
N CYS A 106 -3.17 18.19 -8.80
CA CYS A 106 -3.84 18.89 -9.90
C CYS A 106 -3.13 18.72 -11.25
N PRO A 107 -3.85 18.74 -12.38
CA PRO A 107 -3.25 18.62 -13.70
C PRO A 107 -2.64 19.96 -14.12
N PHE A 108 -1.32 20.00 -14.35
CA PHE A 108 -0.65 21.22 -14.81
C PHE A 108 -0.74 21.34 -16.33
N VAL A 109 -1.68 22.17 -16.78
CA VAL A 109 -1.91 22.47 -18.19
C VAL A 109 -1.45 23.89 -18.49
N THR A 110 -0.60 24.05 -19.49
CA THR A 110 -0.14 25.37 -19.95
C THR A 110 -1.20 26.07 -20.80
N THR A 111 -1.04 27.38 -21.02
CA THR A 111 -2.04 28.22 -21.73
C THR A 111 -2.32 27.80 -23.18
N ASP A 112 -1.42 27.02 -23.78
CA ASP A 112 -1.57 26.39 -25.10
C ASP A 112 -2.39 25.07 -25.08
N GLY A 113 -2.82 24.63 -23.89
CA GLY A 113 -3.55 23.37 -23.69
C GLY A 113 -2.67 22.13 -23.52
N THR A 114 -1.34 22.30 -23.46
CA THR A 114 -0.39 21.20 -23.28
C THR A 114 -0.35 20.74 -21.82
N LEU A 115 -0.55 19.44 -21.58
CA LEU A 115 -0.36 18.83 -20.26
C LEU A 115 1.12 18.62 -19.98
N GLN A 116 1.65 19.32 -18.97
CA GLN A 116 3.04 19.14 -18.52
C GLN A 116 3.20 17.96 -17.54
N GLY A 117 2.12 17.62 -16.82
CA GLY A 117 2.07 16.52 -15.87
C GLY A 117 1.00 16.75 -14.80
N VAL A 118 0.97 15.89 -13.78
CA VAL A 118 0.17 16.09 -12.57
C VAL A 118 1.09 16.54 -11.47
N VAL A 119 0.80 17.69 -10.87
CA VAL A 119 1.51 18.14 -9.67
C VAL A 119 0.96 17.33 -8.50
N VAL A 120 1.85 16.67 -7.77
CA VAL A 120 1.56 15.89 -6.58
C VAL A 120 2.21 16.58 -5.41
N ALA A 121 1.44 16.87 -4.36
CA ALA A 121 1.90 17.57 -3.19
C ALA A 121 1.40 16.96 -1.88
N GLY A 122 2.16 17.15 -0.81
CA GLY A 122 1.82 16.62 0.50
C GLY A 122 2.96 16.72 1.51
N ASN A 123 3.01 15.76 2.44
CA ASN A 123 4.13 15.58 3.37
C ASN A 123 4.87 14.29 2.99
N PHE A 124 5.76 14.36 2.01
CA PHE A 124 6.62 13.25 1.58
C PHE A 124 8.00 13.77 1.24
N THR A 125 9.01 12.91 1.35
CA THR A 125 10.41 13.25 1.05
C THR A 125 10.92 12.59 -0.22
N SER A 126 10.17 11.62 -0.77
CA SER A 126 10.37 11.10 -2.11
C SER A 126 9.07 10.62 -2.75
N LEU A 127 9.04 10.59 -4.08
CA LEU A 127 7.94 10.02 -4.86
C LEU A 127 8.52 9.21 -6.02
N GLY A 128 8.10 7.95 -6.17
CA GLY A 128 8.59 7.07 -7.23
C GLY A 128 10.10 6.82 -7.17
N GLY A 129 10.70 6.88 -5.97
CA GLY A 129 12.15 6.76 -5.77
C GLY A 129 12.96 8.04 -6.05
N VAL A 130 12.30 9.15 -6.41
CA VAL A 130 12.93 10.45 -6.63
C VAL A 130 12.79 11.30 -5.36
N GLN A 131 13.91 11.79 -4.81
CA GLN A 131 13.91 12.73 -3.69
C GLN A 131 13.13 14.00 -4.06
N ALA A 132 12.08 14.32 -3.30
CA ALA A 132 11.21 15.46 -3.54
C ALA A 132 10.77 16.04 -2.20
N ALA A 133 10.98 17.34 -1.99
CA ALA A 133 10.55 18.04 -0.77
C ALA A 133 9.09 18.46 -0.91
N SER A 134 8.16 17.54 -0.59
CA SER A 134 6.71 17.79 -0.52
C SER A 134 5.98 18.10 -1.83
N VAL A 135 6.68 18.35 -2.95
CA VAL A 135 6.07 18.58 -4.26
C VAL A 135 6.89 17.92 -5.38
N ALA A 136 6.18 17.22 -6.26
CA ALA A 136 6.74 16.63 -7.47
C ALA A 136 5.77 16.76 -8.66
N LEU A 137 6.31 16.68 -9.86
CA LEU A 137 5.56 16.59 -11.11
C LEU A 137 5.65 15.16 -11.65
N TRP A 138 4.50 14.50 -11.81
CA TRP A 138 4.42 13.17 -12.41
C TRP A 138 3.96 13.26 -13.87
N ASN A 139 4.67 12.59 -14.77
CA ASN A 139 4.33 12.51 -16.18
C ASN A 139 3.44 11.30 -16.48
N PRO A 140 2.17 11.49 -16.90
CA PRO A 140 1.26 10.38 -17.17
C PRO A 140 1.61 9.51 -18.39
N THR A 141 2.48 10.00 -19.28
CA THR A 141 2.89 9.30 -20.50
C THR A 141 4.10 8.41 -20.27
N SER A 142 5.14 8.93 -19.60
CA SER A 142 6.39 8.18 -19.32
C SER A 142 6.38 7.45 -17.97
N ASN A 143 5.43 7.78 -17.08
CA ASN A 143 5.43 7.38 -15.66
C ASN A 143 6.67 7.88 -14.89
N GLU A 144 7.33 8.94 -15.36
CA GLU A 144 8.48 9.55 -14.70
C GLU A 144 8.04 10.60 -13.67
N VAL A 145 8.80 10.70 -12.58
CA VAL A 145 8.61 11.71 -11.53
C VAL A 145 9.78 12.70 -11.59
N VAL A 146 9.47 13.98 -11.49
CA VAL A 146 10.44 15.07 -11.41
C VAL A 146 10.18 15.89 -10.15
N ALA A 147 11.19 16.05 -9.30
CA ALA A 147 11.07 16.86 -8.09
C ALA A 147 10.95 18.36 -8.43
N LEU A 148 10.18 19.10 -7.63
CA LEU A 148 10.12 20.57 -7.69
C LEU A 148 10.80 21.17 -6.44
N PRO A 149 12.15 21.26 -6.42
CA PRO A 149 12.88 21.68 -5.22
C PRO A 149 12.69 23.17 -4.93
N GLY A 150 12.88 23.57 -3.67
CA GLY A 150 12.86 24.98 -3.24
C GLY A 150 11.83 25.31 -2.16
N LEU A 151 11.03 24.33 -1.73
CA LEU A 151 10.15 24.44 -0.57
C LEU A 151 10.79 23.73 0.63
N SER A 152 10.56 24.27 1.83
CA SER A 152 10.93 23.65 3.10
C SER A 152 9.69 23.53 4.00
N GLY A 153 9.01 22.39 3.90
CA GLY A 153 7.80 22.08 4.69
C GLY A 153 6.68 21.46 3.84
N PRO A 154 5.64 20.89 4.49
CA PRO A 154 4.55 20.22 3.81
C PRO A 154 3.67 21.17 2.99
N VAL A 155 3.15 20.64 1.88
CA VAL A 155 2.19 21.35 1.02
C VAL A 155 0.82 20.70 1.18
N ASN A 156 -0.18 21.49 1.56
CA ASN A 156 -1.52 20.99 1.88
C ASN A 156 -2.51 21.18 0.72
N ALA A 157 -2.29 22.21 -0.12
CA ALA A 157 -3.23 22.64 -1.13
C ALA A 157 -2.53 22.99 -2.45
N LEU A 158 -3.19 22.64 -3.56
CA LEU A 158 -2.80 23.01 -4.91
C LEU A 158 -4.03 23.49 -5.68
N TYR A 159 -3.85 24.52 -6.51
CA TYR A 159 -4.81 24.89 -7.54
C TYR A 159 -4.08 25.14 -8.86
N CYS A 160 -4.32 24.28 -9.87
CA CYS A 160 -3.75 24.43 -11.20
C CYS A 160 -4.70 25.24 -12.10
N ASP A 161 -4.39 26.51 -12.36
CA ASP A 161 -5.17 27.36 -13.26
C ASP A 161 -4.72 27.20 -14.71
N ALA A 162 -5.43 26.38 -15.48
CA ALA A 162 -5.17 26.18 -16.90
C ALA A 162 -5.31 27.46 -17.74
N THR A 163 -6.04 28.48 -17.26
CA THR A 163 -6.23 29.75 -17.99
C THR A 163 -4.97 30.60 -18.00
N SER A 164 -4.22 30.58 -16.89
CA SER A 164 -2.99 31.34 -16.70
C SER A 164 -1.74 30.49 -16.84
N GLY A 165 -1.86 29.16 -16.86
CA GLY A 165 -0.71 28.24 -16.82
C GLY A 165 0.07 28.38 -15.52
N THR A 166 -0.64 28.65 -14.41
CA THR A 166 -0.06 28.88 -13.08
C THR A 166 -0.58 27.84 -12.09
N VAL A 167 0.31 27.26 -11.30
CA VAL A 167 -0.05 26.41 -10.16
C VAL A 167 0.12 27.21 -8.88
N TYR A 168 -0.97 27.48 -8.18
CA TYR A 168 -0.94 28.07 -6.84
C TYR A 168 -0.70 26.97 -5.82
N VAL A 169 0.28 27.19 -4.96
CA VAL A 169 0.76 26.21 -3.98
C VAL A 169 0.60 26.80 -2.60
N GLY A 170 -0.09 26.09 -1.71
CA GLY A 170 -0.37 26.51 -0.34
C GLY A 170 -0.07 25.39 0.64
N GLY A 171 0.45 25.73 1.81
CA GLY A 171 0.78 24.74 2.81
C GLY A 171 1.37 25.35 4.06
N ASN A 172 2.29 24.61 4.66
CA ASN A 172 3.07 25.06 5.79
C ASN A 172 4.56 24.95 5.44
N PHE A 173 5.08 25.96 4.74
CA PHE A 173 6.44 25.91 4.22
C PHE A 173 7.03 27.30 4.09
N MET A 174 8.36 27.35 4.00
CA MET A 174 9.09 28.54 3.57
C MET A 174 9.66 28.34 2.17
N ALA A 175 9.66 29.41 1.37
CA ALA A 175 10.23 29.40 0.02
C ALA A 175 10.70 30.80 -0.39
N GLY A 176 12.03 30.97 -0.53
CA GLY A 176 12.60 32.29 -0.85
C GLY A 176 12.23 33.34 0.21
N ASN A 177 11.53 34.39 -0.21
CA ASN A 177 11.04 35.46 0.69
C ASN A 177 9.52 35.36 0.96
N SER A 178 8.90 34.19 0.69
CA SER A 178 7.48 33.96 0.89
C SER A 178 7.25 32.84 1.90
N THR A 179 6.17 32.94 2.66
CA THR A 179 5.76 31.92 3.64
C THR A 179 4.40 31.35 3.27
N ASN A 180 4.24 30.03 3.34
CA ASN A 180 2.97 29.29 3.23
C ASN A 180 2.20 29.38 1.91
N ALA A 181 2.55 30.28 0.99
CA ALA A 181 1.97 30.35 -0.35
C ALA A 181 2.97 30.81 -1.41
N MET A 182 2.93 30.15 -2.56
CA MET A 182 3.78 30.39 -3.74
C MET A 182 3.00 30.14 -5.03
N ALA A 183 3.54 30.60 -6.16
CA ALA A 183 3.09 30.20 -7.49
C ALA A 183 4.21 29.45 -8.22
N TRP A 184 3.82 28.47 -9.03
CA TRP A 184 4.70 27.78 -9.97
C TRP A 184 4.23 28.02 -11.40
N THR A 185 5.16 28.47 -12.25
CA THR A 185 4.94 28.66 -13.69
C THR A 185 6.00 27.87 -14.47
N THR A 186 7.11 28.49 -14.84
CA THR A 186 8.35 27.80 -15.30
C THR A 186 9.35 27.61 -14.15
N GLY A 187 8.99 28.07 -12.96
CA GLY A 187 9.76 28.03 -11.72
C GLY A 187 8.96 28.67 -10.58
N TRP A 188 9.53 28.68 -9.38
CA TRP A 188 8.93 29.32 -8.20
C TRP A 188 8.87 30.84 -8.35
N VAL A 189 7.69 31.41 -8.09
CA VAL A 189 7.41 32.85 -8.13
C VAL A 189 6.73 33.28 -6.84
N ASN A 190 7.24 34.34 -6.22
CA ASN A 190 6.60 34.96 -5.07
C ASN A 190 5.28 35.61 -5.49
N LEU A 191 4.22 35.37 -4.73
CA LEU A 191 2.97 36.12 -4.86
C LEU A 191 3.21 37.59 -4.41
N PRO A 192 2.47 38.57 -4.94
CA PRO A 192 2.72 40.00 -4.66
C PRO A 192 2.58 40.39 -3.17
N PHE A 193 1.97 39.51 -2.37
CA PHE A 193 1.76 39.66 -0.95
C PHE A 193 2.73 38.85 -0.06
N ALA A 194 3.74 38.20 -0.66
CA ALA A 194 4.76 37.40 0.04
C ALA A 194 4.21 36.30 0.97
N GLY A 195 3.03 35.77 0.64
CA GLY A 195 2.43 34.65 1.34
C GLY A 195 1.68 35.03 2.62
N PHE A 196 1.59 34.10 3.57
CA PHE A 196 0.77 34.22 4.78
C PHE A 196 1.58 33.91 6.05
N ASN A 197 1.19 34.53 7.16
CA ASN A 197 1.83 34.31 8.45
C ASN A 197 1.43 32.98 9.13
N GLY A 198 0.55 32.19 8.53
CA GLY A 198 0.20 30.86 8.98
C GLY A 198 -0.21 29.93 7.83
N PRO A 199 -0.48 28.65 8.11
CA PRO A 199 -0.61 27.63 7.08
C PRO A 199 -1.85 27.81 6.22
N VAL A 200 -1.71 27.53 4.92
CA VAL A 200 -2.82 27.43 3.96
C VAL A 200 -3.27 25.97 3.87
N GLN A 201 -4.58 25.74 3.96
CA GLN A 201 -5.19 24.40 3.91
C GLN A 201 -5.95 24.15 2.59
N THR A 202 -6.38 25.20 1.91
CA THR A 202 -7.20 25.08 0.71
C THR A 202 -7.01 26.28 -0.21
N ILE A 203 -7.06 26.02 -1.52
CA ILE A 203 -7.01 27.03 -2.56
C ILE A 203 -8.10 26.68 -3.57
N GLU A 204 -8.95 27.65 -3.89
CA GLU A 204 -10.05 27.47 -4.85
C GLU A 204 -10.14 28.70 -5.76
N LYS A 205 -10.66 28.54 -6.99
CA LYS A 205 -10.93 29.67 -7.87
C LYS A 205 -12.42 29.94 -7.91
N ASN A 206 -12.78 31.18 -7.62
CA ASN A 206 -14.18 31.55 -7.60
C ASN A 206 -14.74 31.83 -9.00
N SER A 207 -16.06 31.99 -9.09
CA SER A 207 -16.77 32.27 -10.35
C SER A 207 -16.34 33.60 -11.03
N ALA A 208 -15.81 34.56 -10.28
CA ALA A 208 -15.24 35.81 -10.81
C ALA A 208 -13.83 35.61 -11.42
N GLY A 209 -13.19 34.47 -11.17
CA GLY A 209 -11.85 34.12 -11.60
C GLY A 209 -10.73 34.54 -10.65
N ASN A 210 -11.07 34.95 -9.43
CA ASN A 210 -10.13 35.25 -8.35
C ASN A 210 -9.75 33.96 -7.60
N ILE A 211 -8.57 33.95 -7.01
CA ILE A 211 -8.04 32.83 -6.23
C ILE A 211 -8.31 33.08 -4.76
N VAL A 212 -9.01 32.15 -4.11
CA VAL A 212 -9.37 32.21 -2.70
C VAL A 212 -8.47 31.25 -1.92
N PHE A 213 -7.77 31.79 -0.94
CA PHE A 213 -6.94 31.04 0.00
C PHE A 213 -7.70 30.88 1.33
N GLY A 214 -7.74 29.66 1.85
CA GLY A 214 -8.29 29.34 3.16
C GLY A 214 -7.25 28.64 4.04
N GLY A 215 -7.16 29.02 5.31
CA GLY A 215 -6.24 28.39 6.25
C GLY A 215 -6.34 28.94 7.67
N GLN A 216 -5.20 28.94 8.36
CA GLN A 216 -5.05 29.48 9.71
C GLN A 216 -4.05 30.64 9.66
N PHE A 217 -4.50 31.80 9.17
CA PHE A 217 -3.68 33.02 9.07
C PHE A 217 -4.55 34.25 9.34
N ASP A 218 -3.93 35.33 9.79
CA ASP A 218 -4.57 36.63 10.03
C ASP A 218 -3.77 37.82 9.43
N GLY A 219 -2.70 37.50 8.68
CA GLY A 219 -1.85 38.49 8.04
C GLY A 219 -1.19 38.00 6.75
N LEU A 220 -0.83 38.95 5.89
CA LEU A 220 -0.04 38.71 4.69
C LEU A 220 1.45 38.93 4.99
N GLY A 221 2.32 38.19 4.31
CA GLY A 221 3.77 38.23 4.52
C GLY A 221 4.41 39.61 4.28
N ASN A 222 3.79 40.47 3.47
CA ASN A 222 4.30 41.81 3.16
C ASN A 222 3.69 42.95 4.01
N THR A 223 2.59 42.72 4.75
CA THR A 223 1.86 43.78 5.47
C THR A 223 1.82 43.63 6.97
N THR A 224 2.12 42.45 7.51
CA THR A 224 2.28 42.25 8.95
C THR A 224 3.75 42.14 9.33
N SER A 225 4.49 43.22 9.12
CA SER A 225 5.47 43.63 10.11
C SER A 225 5.10 45.06 10.51
N PRO A 226 4.30 45.26 11.57
CA PRO A 226 4.45 46.52 12.27
C PRO A 226 5.91 46.56 12.70
N ASN A 227 6.55 47.71 12.54
CA ASN A 227 7.85 48.06 13.11
C ASN A 227 7.84 48.00 14.66
N GLY A 228 7.25 46.98 15.28
CA GLY A 228 7.44 46.59 16.66
C GLY A 228 8.60 45.63 16.69
N SER A 229 9.81 46.20 16.79
CA SER A 229 11.06 45.54 17.16
C SER A 229 10.95 44.02 17.34
N LYS A 230 11.09 43.23 16.26
CA LYS A 230 11.85 41.99 16.45
C LYS A 230 13.12 42.46 17.14
N GLN A 231 13.53 41.86 18.25
CA GLN A 231 14.94 41.91 18.61
C GLN A 231 15.70 41.14 17.52
N ALA A 232 15.82 41.76 16.34
CA ALA A 232 16.61 41.27 15.23
C ALA A 232 18.01 41.02 15.77
N ASP A 233 18.63 39.94 15.32
CA ASP A 233 20.00 39.59 15.67
C ASP A 233 20.24 39.24 17.16
N SER A 234 19.31 38.56 17.81
CA SER A 234 19.37 38.29 19.25
C SER A 234 19.74 36.86 19.66
N GLN A 235 19.79 35.91 18.71
CA GLN A 235 20.19 34.54 18.97
C GLN A 235 21.68 34.34 18.64
N ALA A 236 22.49 34.04 19.65
CA ALA A 236 23.92 33.83 19.42
C ALA A 236 24.23 32.43 18.90
N ILE A 237 25.09 32.38 17.90
CA ILE A 237 25.57 31.15 17.26
C ILE A 237 26.77 30.62 18.06
N ASN A 238 26.73 29.34 18.43
CA ASN A 238 27.82 28.72 19.19
C ASN A 238 29.02 28.31 18.31
N LEU A 239 29.93 29.26 18.07
CA LEU A 239 31.17 29.03 17.31
C LEU A 239 32.14 28.07 18.00
N GLY A 240 32.06 27.94 19.32
CA GLY A 240 32.92 27.07 20.12
C GLY A 240 32.68 25.57 19.90
N SER A 241 31.58 25.22 19.25
CA SER A 241 31.24 23.83 18.93
C SER A 241 31.92 23.29 17.67
N GLY A 242 32.53 24.17 16.87
CA GLY A 242 33.20 23.85 15.60
C GLY A 242 34.71 23.65 15.72
N SER A 243 35.34 23.29 14.59
CA SER A 243 36.79 23.33 14.45
C SER A 243 37.23 24.76 14.18
N ILE A 244 38.09 25.29 15.06
CA ILE A 244 38.60 26.66 14.96
C ILE A 244 40.09 26.56 14.64
N THR A 245 40.49 27.16 13.53
CA THR A 245 41.89 27.21 13.12
C THR A 245 42.30 28.64 12.79
N ALA A 246 43.61 28.89 12.77
CA ALA A 246 44.13 30.18 12.39
C ALA A 246 45.51 30.04 11.75
N ALA A 247 45.86 30.98 10.88
CA ALA A 247 47.22 31.13 10.37
C ALA A 247 47.86 32.38 10.97
N GLY A 248 49.16 32.29 11.26
CA GLY A 248 49.94 33.40 11.78
C GLY A 248 49.83 33.63 13.28
N SER A 249 49.19 32.72 14.04
CA SER A 249 49.08 32.81 15.50
C SER A 249 50.43 33.03 16.19
N SER A 250 50.43 33.91 17.19
CA SER A 250 51.59 34.22 18.02
C SER A 250 52.13 33.00 18.76
N SER A 251 53.44 32.94 18.99
CA SER A 251 54.04 31.94 19.90
C SER A 251 53.99 32.34 21.38
N THR A 252 53.42 33.50 21.72
CA THR A 252 53.32 33.98 23.10
C THR A 252 52.33 33.13 23.89
N ALA A 253 52.77 32.62 25.05
CA ALA A 253 51.95 31.77 25.91
C ALA A 253 50.63 32.44 26.30
N GLY A 254 49.50 31.75 26.06
CA GLY A 254 48.16 32.26 26.35
C GLY A 254 47.54 33.16 25.27
N PHE A 255 48.22 33.39 24.15
CA PHE A 255 47.72 34.22 23.04
C PHE A 255 47.71 33.51 21.67
N SER A 256 48.16 32.24 21.63
CA SER A 256 48.30 31.45 20.40
C SER A 256 47.02 30.75 19.96
N ASP A 257 46.12 30.46 20.90
CA ASP A 257 44.91 29.68 20.66
C ASP A 257 43.79 30.57 20.08
N PRO A 258 43.35 30.32 18.83
CA PRO A 258 42.28 31.10 18.21
C PRO A 258 40.91 30.91 18.88
N ALA A 259 40.71 29.89 19.71
CA ALA A 259 39.46 29.71 20.46
C ALA A 259 39.31 30.71 21.63
N ASN A 260 40.41 31.35 22.06
CA ASN A 260 40.41 32.28 23.19
C ASN A 260 39.45 33.46 23.04
N ILE A 261 39.08 33.85 21.81
CA ILE A 261 38.23 35.03 21.55
C ILE A 261 36.74 34.71 21.52
N ILE A 262 36.34 33.44 21.54
CA ILE A 262 34.92 33.08 21.48
C ILE A 262 34.27 33.46 22.80
N CYS A 263 33.09 34.11 22.74
CA CYS A 263 32.34 34.47 23.94
C CYS A 263 33.09 35.44 24.89
N GLN A 264 34.10 36.16 24.38
CA GLN A 264 34.82 37.19 25.12
C GLN A 264 34.35 38.57 24.68
N ARG A 265 34.28 39.50 25.64
CA ARG A 265 33.84 40.89 25.42
C ARG A 265 34.97 41.89 25.67
N GLY A 266 36.10 41.72 24.97
CA GLY A 266 37.17 42.71 24.97
C GLY A 266 38.22 42.57 26.10
N SER A 267 38.46 41.34 26.59
CA SER A 267 39.52 41.10 27.59
C SER A 267 40.87 40.90 26.91
N ASP A 268 41.88 41.71 27.28
CA ASP A 268 43.27 41.65 26.78
C ASP A 268 44.18 40.72 27.62
N GLU A 269 43.58 39.80 28.38
CA GLU A 269 44.29 38.85 29.24
C GLU A 269 44.67 37.55 28.52
N ALA A 270 45.74 36.92 28.98
CA ALA A 270 46.16 35.61 28.49
C ALA A 270 45.04 34.57 28.71
N GLY A 271 44.64 33.88 27.64
CA GLY A 271 43.49 32.96 27.63
C GLY A 271 42.19 33.56 27.10
N ASN A 272 42.09 34.89 26.95
CA ASN A 272 40.90 35.58 26.45
C ASN A 272 41.16 36.42 25.17
N THR A 273 42.39 36.39 24.65
CA THR A 273 42.83 37.15 23.48
C THR A 273 43.58 36.24 22.52
N TRP A 274 43.44 36.49 21.22
CA TRP A 274 44.22 35.85 20.16
C TRP A 274 45.06 36.91 19.43
N LEU A 275 46.37 36.64 19.29
CA LEU A 275 47.32 37.54 18.65
C LEU A 275 47.99 36.87 17.44
N LEU A 276 48.31 37.67 16.43
CA LEU A 276 49.22 37.27 15.35
C LEU A 276 50.69 37.52 15.74
N ASN A 277 51.60 36.77 15.11
CA ASN A 277 53.04 37.03 15.16
C ASN A 277 53.39 38.41 14.59
N ASP A 278 54.58 38.88 14.96
CA ASP A 278 55.05 40.21 14.60
C ASP A 278 55.26 40.31 13.09
N ASN A 279 54.70 41.35 12.48
CA ASN A 279 54.81 41.66 11.06
C ASN A 279 54.30 40.54 10.13
N THR A 280 53.39 39.69 10.60
CA THR A 280 52.76 38.63 9.79
C THR A 280 51.27 38.85 9.65
N GLY A 281 50.76 38.72 8.43
CA GLY A 281 49.32 38.58 8.18
C GLY A 281 48.82 37.19 8.59
N GLY A 282 47.51 37.06 8.70
CA GLY A 282 46.89 35.83 9.18
C GLY A 282 45.38 35.83 8.95
N TYR A 283 44.76 34.72 9.33
CA TYR A 283 43.32 34.57 9.26
C TYR A 283 42.81 33.78 10.46
N TRP A 284 41.54 33.94 10.74
CA TRP A 284 40.78 33.17 11.71
C TRP A 284 39.67 32.41 10.97
N ASP A 285 39.58 31.11 11.15
CA ASP A 285 38.77 30.18 10.35
C ASP A 285 37.94 29.28 11.25
N VAL A 286 36.65 29.14 10.93
CA VAL A 286 35.71 28.32 11.71
C VAL A 286 34.91 27.43 10.79
N GLN A 287 34.96 26.13 11.06
CA GLN A 287 34.09 25.12 10.47
C GLN A 287 33.17 24.54 11.56
N SER A 288 31.89 24.88 11.55
CA SER A 288 30.88 24.40 12.51
C SER A 288 30.35 23.00 12.16
N GLY A 289 29.83 22.30 13.17
CA GLY A 289 29.12 21.02 12.99
C GLY A 289 27.64 21.16 12.57
N PHE A 290 27.19 22.39 12.31
CA PHE A 290 25.82 22.74 11.92
C PHE A 290 25.80 23.94 10.98
N GLY A 291 24.86 23.98 10.04
CA GLY A 291 24.59 25.14 9.19
C GLY A 291 23.78 26.23 9.91
N PHE A 292 24.09 27.49 9.62
CA PHE A 292 23.37 28.65 10.14
C PHE A 292 23.34 29.79 9.10
N ILE A 293 22.38 30.71 9.23
CA ILE A 293 22.29 31.93 8.41
C ILE A 293 22.60 33.13 9.33
N PRO A 294 23.81 33.72 9.27
CA PRO A 294 24.16 34.82 10.14
C PRO A 294 23.59 36.14 9.62
N THR A 295 23.06 36.95 10.54
CA THR A 295 22.47 38.25 10.22
C THR A 295 23.41 39.39 10.57
N ASN A 296 24.10 39.27 11.71
CA ASN A 296 25.20 40.17 12.09
C ASN A 296 26.27 39.46 12.94
N PHE A 297 27.37 40.14 13.19
CA PHE A 297 28.40 39.71 14.13
C PHE A 297 29.12 40.91 14.75
N SER A 298 29.68 40.70 15.93
CA SER A 298 30.40 41.70 16.70
C SER A 298 31.87 41.27 16.84
N LEU A 299 32.80 42.18 16.54
CA LEU A 299 34.23 41.97 16.76
C LEU A 299 34.78 42.92 17.81
N TYR A 300 35.56 42.37 18.74
CA TYR A 300 36.30 43.13 19.73
C TYR A 300 37.78 43.20 19.36
N ASN A 301 38.27 44.43 19.22
CA ASN A 301 39.67 44.66 18.92
C ASN A 301 40.50 44.53 20.20
N THR A 302 41.72 44.01 20.09
CA THR A 302 42.67 44.04 21.22
C THR A 302 43.38 45.39 21.27
N ALA A 303 43.83 45.81 22.46
CA ALA A 303 44.78 46.89 22.63
C ALA A 303 46.09 46.40 23.29
N ARG A 304 46.26 45.07 23.40
CA ARG A 304 47.37 44.44 24.10
C ARG A 304 48.70 44.81 23.45
N ASP A 305 49.60 45.43 24.22
CA ASP A 305 50.94 45.84 23.77
C ASP A 305 50.91 46.76 22.51
N GLY A 306 49.82 47.50 22.32
CA GLY A 306 49.60 48.38 21.16
C GLY A 306 49.26 47.65 19.87
N ARG A 307 48.96 46.34 19.92
CA ARG A 307 48.48 45.54 18.80
C ARG A 307 46.99 45.73 18.58
N GLY A 308 46.52 45.48 17.36
CA GLY A 308 45.11 45.46 17.02
C GLY A 308 44.87 45.21 15.54
N THR A 309 43.70 44.74 15.17
CA THR A 309 43.29 44.61 13.76
C THR A 309 42.83 45.97 13.24
N LYS A 310 43.28 46.36 12.03
CA LYS A 310 42.91 47.64 11.39
C LYS A 310 41.88 47.45 10.28
N THR A 311 42.10 46.47 9.40
CA THR A 311 41.12 46.08 8.38
C THR A 311 41.05 44.57 8.20
N PHE A 312 39.88 44.06 7.83
CA PHE A 312 39.65 42.65 7.51
C PHE A 312 38.65 42.49 6.35
N TYR A 313 38.48 41.25 5.87
CA TYR A 313 37.31 40.86 5.06
C TYR A 313 36.78 39.50 5.48
N PHE A 314 35.51 39.25 5.16
CA PHE A 314 34.80 38.03 5.50
C PHE A 314 34.58 37.17 4.24
N GLU A 315 35.01 35.92 4.29
CA GLU A 315 34.88 34.96 3.20
C GLU A 315 34.06 33.74 3.66
N GLU A 316 33.04 33.38 2.88
CA GLU A 316 32.29 32.14 3.05
C GLU A 316 33.01 31.04 2.26
N MET A 317 33.41 29.98 2.94
CA MET A 317 34.40 29.04 2.42
C MET A 317 33.81 27.98 1.48
N ASN A 318 32.50 27.69 1.54
CA ASN A 318 31.90 26.71 0.64
C ASN A 318 31.75 27.23 -0.79
N SER A 319 31.43 28.52 -0.95
CA SER A 319 31.32 29.21 -2.24
C SER A 319 32.59 29.96 -2.64
N GLY A 320 33.46 30.30 -1.68
CA GLY A 320 34.62 31.18 -1.87
C GLY A 320 34.23 32.65 -2.06
N GLY A 321 33.01 33.03 -1.68
CA GLY A 321 32.48 34.38 -1.85
C GLY A 321 32.90 35.32 -0.72
N VAL A 322 33.39 36.52 -1.07
CA VAL A 322 33.59 37.61 -0.11
C VAL A 322 32.27 38.34 0.10
N LEU A 323 31.85 38.47 1.36
CA LEU A 323 30.52 39.01 1.70
C LEU A 323 30.55 40.51 1.97
N ASN A 324 29.51 41.21 1.51
CA ASN A 324 29.31 42.63 1.78
C ASN A 324 28.75 42.83 3.18
N LEU A 325 29.39 43.71 3.95
CA LEU A 325 29.02 44.05 5.30
C LEU A 325 28.64 45.52 5.41
N THR A 326 27.79 45.84 6.39
CA THR A 326 27.52 47.22 6.82
C THR A 326 27.94 47.41 8.27
N TYR A 327 28.46 48.59 8.60
CA TYR A 327 28.90 48.94 9.94
C TYR A 327 28.57 50.41 10.25
N THR A 328 28.50 50.76 11.53
CA THR A 328 28.34 52.15 11.96
C THR A 328 29.71 52.81 12.08
N ASN A 329 29.94 53.87 11.31
CA ASN A 329 31.20 54.61 11.34
C ASN A 329 31.32 55.41 12.65
N SER A 330 32.39 55.18 13.41
CA SER A 330 32.58 55.77 14.74
C SER A 330 32.84 57.28 14.75
N VAL A 331 33.17 57.88 13.60
CA VAL A 331 33.40 59.33 13.46
C VAL A 331 32.15 60.06 12.98
N SER A 332 31.43 59.52 11.97
CA SER A 332 30.24 60.16 11.40
C SER A 332 28.93 59.74 12.08
N GLY A 333 28.89 58.56 12.70
CA GLY A 333 27.67 57.94 13.22
C GLY A 333 26.73 57.39 12.15
N GLU A 334 27.13 57.42 10.87
CA GLU A 334 26.32 56.92 9.74
C GLU A 334 26.65 55.45 9.44
N THR A 335 25.67 54.73 8.88
CA THR A 335 25.86 53.36 8.39
C THR A 335 26.57 53.37 7.04
N GLU A 336 27.71 52.70 6.96
CA GLU A 336 28.52 52.55 5.75
C GLU A 336 28.65 51.06 5.38
N TRP A 337 29.05 50.76 4.14
CA TRP A 337 29.29 49.39 3.67
C TRP A 337 30.77 49.13 3.36
N CYS A 338 31.20 47.89 3.52
CA CYS A 338 32.55 47.43 3.24
C CYS A 338 32.55 46.01 2.65
N VAL A 339 33.64 45.63 1.99
CA VAL A 339 33.81 44.29 1.38
C VAL A 339 35.20 43.74 1.71
N GLU A 340 36.26 44.21 1.01
CA GLU A 340 37.63 43.69 1.19
C GLU A 340 38.42 44.38 2.32
N ARG A 341 37.92 45.50 2.83
CA ARG A 341 38.61 46.36 3.80
C ARG A 341 37.62 46.93 4.83
N CYS A 342 37.02 46.05 5.61
CA CYS A 342 36.15 46.43 6.73
C CYS A 342 36.97 46.95 7.91
N PRO A 343 36.74 48.19 8.39
CA PRO A 343 37.59 48.83 9.37
C PRO A 343 37.28 48.39 10.81
N LEU A 344 38.32 48.24 11.63
CA LEU A 344 38.22 48.12 13.08
C LEU A 344 38.94 49.31 13.75
N PRO A 345 38.26 50.09 14.61
CA PRO A 345 38.89 51.25 15.26
C PRO A 345 40.01 50.85 16.23
N GLU A 346 41.09 51.64 16.27
CA GLU A 346 42.20 51.47 17.22
C GLU A 346 41.74 51.82 18.64
N ASN A 347 42.19 51.06 19.64
CA ASN A 347 41.86 51.28 21.07
C ASN A 347 40.34 51.30 21.37
N ASN A 348 39.54 50.60 20.55
CA ASN A 348 38.11 50.47 20.81
C ASN A 348 37.88 49.52 21.99
N SER A 349 37.33 50.03 23.10
CA SER A 349 36.97 49.22 24.27
C SER A 349 35.58 48.57 24.16
N THR A 350 34.83 48.88 23.10
CA THR A 350 33.54 48.26 22.79
C THR A 350 33.63 47.44 21.49
N ALA A 351 32.64 46.59 21.24
CA ALA A 351 32.57 45.88 19.97
C ALA A 351 32.35 46.84 18.81
N GLN A 352 32.74 46.42 17.61
CA GLN A 352 32.24 46.97 16.36
C GLN A 352 31.30 45.93 15.73
N ASP A 353 30.07 46.34 15.46
CA ASP A 353 29.06 45.48 14.86
C ASP A 353 29.10 45.57 13.33
N PHE A 354 28.93 44.42 12.69
CA PHE A 354 28.85 44.26 11.24
C PHE A 354 27.60 43.45 10.89
N ALA A 355 26.73 43.99 10.05
CA ALA A 355 25.56 43.30 9.52
C ALA A 355 25.80 42.83 8.08
N PHE A 356 25.28 41.67 7.71
CA PHE A 356 25.39 41.14 6.35
C PHE A 356 24.36 41.81 5.43
N VAL A 357 24.80 42.38 4.30
CA VAL A 357 23.89 43.02 3.33
C VAL A 357 22.92 41.99 2.72
N ARG A 358 23.39 40.77 2.52
CA ARG A 358 22.58 39.61 2.12
C ARG A 358 23.05 38.41 2.95
N PRO A 359 22.29 38.01 3.99
CA PRO A 359 22.54 36.78 4.72
C PRO A 359 22.51 35.58 3.78
N ILE A 360 23.48 34.67 3.93
CA ILE A 360 23.53 33.39 3.23
C ILE A 360 23.81 32.28 4.23
N GLY A 361 23.26 31.09 4.01
CA GLY A 361 23.57 29.94 4.84
C GLY A 361 25.04 29.54 4.73
N MET A 362 25.68 29.27 5.85
CA MET A 362 27.06 28.83 5.92
C MET A 362 27.30 27.91 7.13
N ASN A 363 28.33 27.09 7.03
CA ASN A 363 28.90 26.30 8.13
C ASN A 363 30.43 26.39 8.17
N HIS A 364 31.04 27.12 7.22
CA HIS A 364 32.48 27.33 7.16
C HIS A 364 32.75 28.75 6.65
N PHE A 365 33.42 29.57 7.45
CA PHE A 365 33.81 30.92 7.07
C PHE A 365 35.20 31.27 7.59
N ARG A 366 35.77 32.33 7.01
CA ARG A 366 37.08 32.85 7.35
C ARG A 366 37.09 34.36 7.42
N ILE A 367 37.74 34.88 8.46
CA ILE A 367 38.05 36.31 8.64
C ILE A 367 39.52 36.50 8.31
N TRP A 368 39.79 37.26 7.24
CA TRP A 368 41.15 37.57 6.80
C TRP A 368 41.60 38.91 7.33
N ILE A 369 42.74 38.93 8.01
CA ILE A 369 43.33 40.17 8.52
C ILE A 369 44.21 40.80 7.44
N THR A 370 43.84 42.00 6.97
CA THR A 370 44.53 42.66 5.86
C THR A 370 45.49 43.76 6.33
N GLU A 371 45.17 44.49 7.39
CA GLU A 371 46.06 45.47 8.03
C GLU A 371 45.93 45.43 9.55
N TRP A 372 46.97 45.86 10.27
CA TRP A 372 47.01 45.88 11.74
C TRP A 372 47.67 47.14 12.31
N TYR A 373 47.40 47.39 13.59
CA TYR A 373 48.05 48.40 14.42
C TYR A 373 49.23 47.77 15.19
N GLY A 374 50.26 48.56 15.49
CA GLY A 374 51.42 48.11 16.23
C GLY A 374 52.25 47.02 15.55
N ALA A 375 52.83 46.12 16.35
CA ALA A 375 53.75 45.08 15.87
C ALA A 375 53.05 43.89 15.18
N GLY A 376 51.75 43.70 15.38
CA GLY A 376 50.96 42.59 14.82
C GLY A 376 49.48 42.76 15.12
N ALA A 377 48.61 41.99 14.47
CA ALA A 377 47.17 42.05 14.71
C ALA A 377 46.74 41.24 15.94
N GLY A 378 45.48 41.41 16.32
CA GLY A 378 44.82 40.54 17.27
C GLY A 378 43.35 40.90 17.44
N LEU A 379 42.64 40.02 18.14
CA LEU A 379 41.24 40.15 18.51
C LEU A 379 41.07 39.71 19.97
N SER A 380 40.13 40.32 20.67
CA SER A 380 39.83 40.08 22.10
C SER A 380 38.39 39.60 22.32
N GLY A 381 37.69 39.26 21.23
CA GLY A 381 36.30 38.82 21.27
C GLY A 381 35.65 38.69 19.88
N ILE A 382 34.78 37.70 19.74
CA ILE A 382 33.84 37.55 18.62
C ILE A 382 32.51 36.97 19.10
N GLU A 383 31.42 37.56 18.64
CA GLU A 383 30.04 37.05 18.80
C GLU A 383 29.36 37.10 17.42
N MET A 384 28.52 36.11 17.10
CA MET A 384 27.78 36.06 15.82
C MET A 384 26.34 35.68 16.08
N PHE A 385 25.42 36.27 15.34
CA PHE A 385 23.99 36.20 15.63
C PHE A 385 23.15 35.81 14.40
N SER A 386 21.98 35.25 14.67
CA SER A 386 20.94 34.96 13.67
C SER A 386 19.55 35.35 14.18
N ASP A 387 18.60 35.45 13.25
CA ASP A 387 17.18 35.64 13.57
C ASP A 387 16.46 34.32 13.90
N ASP A 388 17.01 33.19 13.46
CA ASP A 388 16.42 31.88 13.71
C ASP A 388 16.75 31.36 15.12
N MET A 389 15.71 31.01 15.88
CA MET A 389 15.86 30.31 17.16
C MET A 389 15.77 28.80 16.94
N PHE A 390 16.92 28.12 17.03
CA PHE A 390 17.01 26.66 17.00
C PHE A 390 17.43 26.11 18.36
N ASP A 391 16.83 24.99 18.75
CA ASP A 391 17.29 24.13 19.82
C ASP A 391 17.69 22.76 19.23
N TYR A 392 18.97 22.46 19.26
CA TYR A 392 19.60 21.26 18.75
C TYR A 392 19.66 20.17 19.82
N ALA A 393 19.39 18.92 19.43
CA ALA A 393 19.50 17.75 20.29
C ALA A 393 20.95 17.51 20.74
N VAL A 394 21.91 17.84 19.87
CA VAL A 394 23.33 17.92 20.25
C VAL A 394 23.53 19.22 21.01
N ASN A 395 23.39 19.17 22.34
CA ASN A 395 23.40 20.33 23.23
C ASN A 395 24.61 21.26 23.07
N SER A 396 25.77 20.76 22.60
CA SER A 396 26.93 21.61 22.35
C SER A 396 26.75 22.61 21.20
N PHE A 397 25.75 22.44 20.33
CA PHE A 397 25.42 23.38 19.25
C PHE A 397 24.54 24.55 19.72
N ASN A 398 23.88 24.39 20.86
CA ASN A 398 22.99 25.41 21.41
C ASN A 398 23.76 26.62 21.93
N GLU A 399 23.02 27.73 22.07
CA GLU A 399 23.56 29.04 22.46
C GLU A 399 24.50 28.96 23.67
N PRO A 400 25.71 29.54 23.58
CA PRO A 400 26.65 29.47 24.68
C PRO A 400 26.22 30.40 25.83
N LYS A 401 26.28 29.90 27.06
CA LYS A 401 25.83 30.62 28.29
C LYS A 401 26.49 31.99 28.53
N CYS A 402 27.62 32.23 27.89
CA CYS A 402 28.41 33.47 27.98
C CYS A 402 27.85 34.61 27.11
N SER A 403 27.01 34.33 26.12
CA SER A 403 26.48 35.33 25.20
C SER A 403 25.29 36.13 25.76
N ILE A 404 24.83 35.80 26.96
CA ILE A 404 23.55 36.26 27.53
C ILE A 404 23.73 36.81 28.94
N THR A 405 23.11 37.95 29.22
CA THR A 405 23.21 38.64 30.52
C THR A 405 22.41 37.95 31.63
N THR A 406 21.49 37.05 31.29
CA THR A 406 20.59 36.33 32.22
C THR A 406 21.16 34.99 32.73
N GLY A 407 22.23 34.46 32.13
CA GLY A 407 22.90 33.22 32.54
C GLY A 407 22.18 31.90 32.20
N ARG A 408 21.07 31.93 31.45
CA ARG A 408 20.34 30.75 30.93
C ARG A 408 20.27 30.80 29.39
N GLY A 409 21.03 29.93 28.71
CA GLY A 409 20.99 29.80 27.26
C GLY A 409 20.11 28.62 26.86
N THR A 410 19.73 28.55 25.59
CA THR A 410 19.03 27.38 25.02
C THR A 410 19.81 26.10 25.35
N SER A 411 19.11 25.04 25.74
CA SER A 411 19.75 23.76 26.07
C SER A 411 18.87 22.58 25.73
N SER A 412 19.50 21.44 25.51
CA SER A 412 18.81 20.16 25.35
C SER A 412 19.41 19.09 26.25
N THR A 413 18.58 18.15 26.68
CA THR A 413 18.98 17.03 27.54
C THR A 413 18.48 15.71 26.98
N ALA A 414 19.41 14.82 26.64
CA ALA A 414 19.12 13.44 26.24
C ALA A 414 19.21 12.49 27.44
N SER A 415 18.21 11.64 27.62
CA SER A 415 18.11 10.70 28.74
C SER A 415 17.67 9.31 28.27
N PRO A 416 18.25 8.24 28.83
CA PRO A 416 19.57 8.17 29.46
C PRO A 416 20.70 8.50 28.46
N ALA A 417 21.73 9.21 28.90
CA ALA A 417 22.77 9.75 28.02
C ALA A 417 23.57 8.68 27.26
N ASP A 418 23.73 7.48 27.84
CA ASP A 418 24.44 6.36 27.24
C ASP A 418 23.69 5.68 26.08
N ARG A 419 22.40 5.98 25.92
CA ARG A 419 21.53 5.43 24.87
C ARG A 419 21.52 6.27 23.60
N TRP A 420 21.85 7.56 23.71
CA TRP A 420 21.85 8.50 22.60
C TRP A 420 23.27 8.72 22.09
N VAL A 421 23.52 8.32 20.85
CA VAL A 421 24.83 8.44 20.19
C VAL A 421 24.76 9.57 19.18
N ARG A 422 25.81 10.41 19.12
CA ARG A 422 25.94 11.46 18.11
C ARG A 422 26.25 10.83 16.74
N THR A 423 25.41 11.15 15.76
CA THR A 423 25.52 10.71 14.37
C THR A 423 25.95 11.89 13.50
N PRO A 424 27.05 11.78 12.73
CA PRO A 424 27.51 12.84 11.84
C PRO A 424 26.53 13.13 10.70
N ASN A 425 26.38 14.40 10.32
CA ASN A 425 25.48 14.80 9.24
C ASN A 425 25.95 14.42 7.82
N GLN A 426 27.24 14.11 7.65
CA GLN A 426 27.89 13.79 6.37
C GLN A 426 27.65 14.80 5.23
N GLY A 427 27.25 16.04 5.55
CA GLY A 427 26.83 17.06 4.57
C GLY A 427 25.50 16.76 3.85
N LEU A 428 24.74 15.75 4.31
CA LEU A 428 23.44 15.35 3.74
C LEU A 428 22.25 15.90 4.55
N THR A 429 22.50 16.36 5.78
CA THR A 429 21.57 17.10 6.63
C THR A 429 22.29 18.30 7.26
N GLU A 430 21.55 19.27 7.78
CA GLU A 430 22.08 20.57 8.24
C GLU A 430 22.96 20.49 9.50
N SER A 431 22.79 19.47 10.34
CA SER A 431 23.52 19.34 11.62
C SER A 431 23.64 17.90 12.07
N ASP A 432 24.70 17.59 12.83
CA ASP A 432 24.77 16.30 13.53
C ASP A 432 23.55 16.14 14.45
N PHE A 433 23.13 14.90 14.63
CA PHE A 433 21.93 14.57 15.40
C PHE A 433 22.21 13.43 16.39
N LEU A 434 21.25 13.14 17.27
CA LEU A 434 21.33 12.02 18.19
C LEU A 434 20.51 10.84 17.67
N THR A 435 21.06 9.63 17.80
CA THR A 435 20.39 8.36 17.44
C THR A 435 20.36 7.44 18.65
N ALA A 436 19.20 6.83 18.92
CA ALA A 436 19.02 5.76 19.89
C ALA A 436 18.52 4.49 19.19
N THR A 437 19.21 3.36 19.40
CA THR A 437 18.77 2.04 18.90
C THR A 437 18.27 1.21 20.07
N LEU A 438 16.99 0.86 20.05
CA LEU A 438 16.25 0.17 21.11
C LEU A 438 16.04 -1.28 20.67
N THR A 439 16.56 -2.23 21.45
CA THR A 439 16.52 -3.67 21.13
C THR A 439 15.56 -4.45 22.02
N GLU A 440 15.07 -3.85 23.11
CA GLU A 440 14.17 -4.48 24.07
C GLU A 440 12.89 -3.66 24.22
N PRO A 441 11.69 -4.28 24.31
CA PRO A 441 10.42 -3.54 24.43
C PRO A 441 10.36 -2.61 25.66
N SER A 442 11.08 -2.93 26.73
CA SER A 442 11.17 -2.09 27.94
C SER A 442 11.90 -0.76 27.73
N GLN A 443 12.67 -0.63 26.65
CA GLN A 443 13.37 0.61 26.28
C GLN A 443 12.48 1.58 25.50
N VAL A 444 11.36 1.10 24.96
CA VAL A 444 10.35 1.88 24.24
C VAL A 444 9.38 2.51 25.24
N SER A 445 9.86 3.51 25.97
CA SER A 445 9.14 4.22 27.03
C SER A 445 9.54 5.69 27.09
N ASP A 446 8.80 6.48 27.88
CA ASP A 446 9.08 7.90 28.12
C ASP A 446 10.40 8.17 28.87
N ASP A 447 11.09 7.13 29.35
CA ASP A 447 12.43 7.24 29.93
C ASP A 447 13.49 7.54 28.85
N THR A 448 13.30 7.01 27.64
CA THR A 448 14.13 7.30 26.47
C THR A 448 13.64 8.61 25.84
N ARG A 449 14.31 9.73 26.09
CA ARG A 449 13.83 11.04 25.64
C ARG A 449 14.92 12.05 25.32
N VAL A 450 14.56 13.04 24.49
CA VAL A 450 15.30 14.29 24.33
C VAL A 450 14.38 15.44 24.68
N VAL A 451 14.80 16.29 25.62
CA VAL A 451 14.08 17.50 26.02
C VAL A 451 14.81 18.71 25.43
N PHE A 452 14.09 19.55 24.73
CA PHE A 452 14.50 20.83 24.16
C PHE A 452 13.94 21.96 25.04
N GLU A 453 14.80 22.86 25.51
CA GLU A 453 14.53 23.98 26.40
C GLU A 453 15.06 25.29 25.76
N PRO A 454 14.31 25.88 24.80
CA PRO A 454 14.68 27.16 24.18
C PRO A 454 14.58 28.34 25.14
N VAL A 455 15.40 29.36 24.89
CA VAL A 455 15.30 30.66 25.58
C VAL A 455 14.81 31.73 24.63
N LEU A 456 13.50 31.92 24.60
CA LEU A 456 12.86 32.95 23.76
C LEU A 456 13.16 34.36 24.29
N ARG A 457 13.36 35.31 23.38
CA ARG A 457 13.72 36.70 23.71
C ARG A 457 12.50 37.58 23.99
N GLU A 458 11.37 37.25 23.40
CA GLU A 458 10.13 37.98 23.56
C GLU A 458 8.92 37.04 23.45
N SER A 459 7.85 37.34 24.18
CA SER A 459 6.59 36.61 24.10
C SER A 459 5.83 37.04 22.83
N GLY A 460 5.13 36.11 22.19
CA GLY A 460 4.44 36.37 20.93
C GLY A 460 3.84 35.11 20.33
N ASN A 461 3.27 35.19 19.13
CA ASN A 461 2.86 33.99 18.41
C ASN A 461 4.06 33.37 17.69
N TYR A 462 4.30 32.09 17.93
CA TYR A 462 5.39 31.33 17.33
C TYR A 462 4.85 30.14 16.51
N SER A 463 5.59 29.78 15.47
CA SER A 463 5.53 28.45 14.85
C SER A 463 6.67 27.60 15.40
N VAL A 464 6.35 26.36 15.83
CA VAL A 464 7.34 25.40 16.35
C VAL A 464 7.45 24.23 15.39
N THR A 465 8.62 24.07 14.78
CA THR A 465 8.89 23.07 13.73
C THR A 465 9.99 22.09 14.15
N VAL A 466 9.73 20.80 14.03
CA VAL A 466 10.66 19.70 14.31
C VAL A 466 11.31 19.24 13.01
N TYR A 467 12.62 18.99 13.07
CA TYR A 467 13.43 18.53 11.95
C TYR A 467 13.82 17.07 12.18
N THR A 468 13.46 16.20 11.24
CA THR A 468 13.76 14.76 11.31
C THR A 468 14.69 14.36 10.16
N PRO A 469 15.94 13.91 10.46
CA PRO A 469 16.87 13.44 9.44
C PRO A 469 16.35 12.22 8.68
N GLY A 470 16.66 12.15 7.39
CA GLY A 470 16.37 10.99 6.55
C GLY A 470 17.04 9.69 7.01
N CYS A 471 16.34 8.57 6.90
CA CYS A 471 16.84 7.26 7.33
C CYS A 471 17.84 6.62 6.33
N VAL A 472 17.88 7.11 5.09
CA VAL A 472 18.85 6.63 4.08
C VAL A 472 20.27 7.03 4.47
N LEU A 473 20.42 8.19 5.12
CA LEU A 473 21.70 8.75 5.56
C LEU A 473 22.46 7.82 6.52
N ASP A 474 21.76 7.19 7.46
CA ASP A 474 22.34 6.33 8.50
C ASP A 474 21.99 4.84 8.34
N GLY A 475 21.33 4.47 7.22
CA GLY A 475 20.95 3.09 6.91
C GLY A 475 19.89 2.49 7.84
N SER A 476 19.10 3.31 8.52
CA SER A 476 18.18 2.88 9.57
C SER A 476 16.72 2.70 9.14
N CYS A 477 16.41 2.82 7.84
CA CYS A 477 15.01 2.83 7.34
C CYS A 477 14.17 1.63 7.79
N ALA A 478 14.76 0.44 7.90
CA ALA A 478 14.04 -0.77 8.30
C ALA A 478 13.67 -0.83 9.81
N THR A 479 14.29 0.02 10.62
CA THR A 479 14.11 0.02 12.09
C THR A 479 13.55 1.33 12.63
N ARG A 480 13.35 2.37 11.80
CA ARG A 480 12.69 3.61 12.24
C ARG A 480 11.24 3.37 12.63
N GLY A 481 10.71 4.22 13.50
CA GLY A 481 9.30 4.19 13.89
C GLY A 481 8.78 5.55 14.34
N ARG A 482 7.87 5.54 15.31
CA ARG A 482 7.13 6.70 15.80
C ARG A 482 7.70 7.30 17.07
N VAL A 483 7.60 8.61 17.16
CA VAL A 483 7.88 9.40 18.36
C VAL A 483 6.67 10.24 18.74
N ASN A 484 6.48 10.49 20.02
CA ASN A 484 5.54 11.47 20.53
C ASN A 484 6.30 12.75 20.87
N MET A 485 5.91 13.85 20.22
CA MET A 485 6.36 15.19 20.53
C MET A 485 5.37 15.82 21.51
N THR A 486 5.81 16.03 22.74
CA THR A 486 5.03 16.75 23.75
C THR A 486 5.68 18.10 24.03
N GLY A 487 4.93 19.06 24.55
CA GLY A 487 5.52 20.34 24.87
C GLY A 487 4.62 21.21 25.74
N THR A 488 5.24 22.19 26.37
CA THR A 488 4.58 23.19 27.23
C THR A 488 4.95 24.55 26.67
N MET A 489 3.96 25.30 26.19
CA MET A 489 4.16 26.61 25.54
C MET A 489 3.80 27.77 26.48
N THR A 490 2.84 27.55 27.35
CA THR A 490 2.43 28.45 28.44
C THR A 490 2.08 27.60 29.66
N SER A 491 1.72 28.22 30.79
CA SER A 491 1.29 27.48 31.99
C SER A 491 0.04 26.60 31.79
N SER A 492 -0.73 26.80 30.72
CA SER A 492 -1.97 26.07 30.42
C SER A 492 -1.96 25.29 29.11
N ASP A 493 -1.14 25.68 28.13
CA ASP A 493 -1.14 25.07 26.80
C ASP A 493 -0.06 24.00 26.71
N THR A 494 -0.50 22.75 26.65
CA THR A 494 0.34 21.60 26.31
C THR A 494 0.02 21.08 24.92
N ILE A 495 1.04 20.59 24.23
CA ILE A 495 0.91 19.91 22.93
C ILE A 495 1.27 18.44 23.08
N SER A 496 0.67 17.59 22.24
CA SER A 496 1.08 16.22 22.01
C SER A 496 0.78 15.86 20.56
N GLN A 497 1.80 15.43 19.83
CA GLN A 497 1.66 14.99 18.45
C GLN A 497 2.57 13.79 18.17
N VAL A 498 2.02 12.74 17.60
CA VAL A 498 2.80 11.59 17.16
C VAL A 498 3.35 11.84 15.76
N LEU A 499 4.66 11.72 15.60
CA LEU A 499 5.38 11.84 14.34
C LEU A 499 6.05 10.53 13.99
N PHE A 500 6.15 10.22 12.70
CA PHE A 500 6.93 9.09 12.21
C PHE A 500 8.28 9.57 11.68
N GLN A 501 9.33 8.75 11.88
CA GLN A 501 10.72 9.05 11.51
C GLN A 501 11.28 8.11 10.43
N THR A 502 10.38 7.48 9.67
CA THR A 502 10.64 6.49 8.60
C THR A 502 10.94 7.14 7.25
N ASN A 503 10.95 8.47 7.18
CA ASN A 503 11.22 9.29 6.00
C ASN A 503 12.60 8.99 5.40
N ASN A 504 12.66 8.88 4.07
CA ASN A 504 13.91 8.56 3.36
C ASN A 504 14.93 9.71 3.45
N TYR A 505 14.46 10.94 3.27
CA TYR A 505 15.23 12.19 3.30
C TYR A 505 14.69 13.13 4.38
N ASP A 506 15.33 14.28 4.61
CA ASP A 506 14.94 15.19 5.69
C ASP A 506 13.47 15.62 5.62
N LYS A 507 12.80 15.57 6.78
CA LYS A 507 11.38 15.89 6.97
C LYS A 507 11.21 17.01 7.98
N PHE A 508 10.15 17.81 7.79
CA PHE A 508 9.83 18.98 8.61
C PHE A 508 8.37 18.90 9.08
N ASP A 509 8.14 18.93 10.40
CA ASP A 509 6.80 18.82 10.98
C ASP A 509 6.55 19.99 11.96
N GLN A 510 5.53 20.80 11.71
CA GLN A 510 5.10 21.82 12.67
C GLN A 510 4.23 21.19 13.75
N ILE A 511 4.67 21.31 15.00
CA ILE A 511 3.99 20.73 16.16
C ILE A 511 3.16 21.73 16.97
N TYR A 512 3.35 23.03 16.72
CA TYR A 512 2.57 24.08 17.37
C TYR A 512 2.55 25.37 16.54
N TYR A 513 1.43 26.07 16.62
CA TYR A 513 1.29 27.47 16.20
C TYR A 513 0.40 28.19 17.21
N GLY A 514 0.93 29.23 17.84
CA GLY A 514 0.19 29.95 18.87
C GLY A 514 1.08 30.80 19.76
N TYR A 515 0.49 31.37 20.80
CA TYR A 515 1.18 32.27 21.70
C TYR A 515 2.11 31.50 22.64
N ILE A 516 3.39 31.85 22.64
CA ILE A 516 4.38 31.34 23.60
C ILE A 516 4.79 32.50 24.52
N ASP A 517 4.77 32.23 25.82
CA ASP A 517 5.28 33.17 26.81
C ASP A 517 6.76 32.91 27.09
N ALA A 518 7.63 33.84 26.72
CA ALA A 518 9.08 33.72 26.89
C ALA A 518 9.49 33.50 28.36
N ASP A 519 8.73 34.06 29.31
CA ASP A 519 8.99 33.92 30.75
C ASP A 519 8.56 32.55 31.30
N SER A 520 7.79 31.76 30.55
CA SER A 520 7.21 30.49 31.02
C SER A 520 8.13 29.28 30.92
N SER A 521 9.38 29.47 30.45
CA SER A 521 10.34 28.38 30.17
C SER A 521 9.75 27.30 29.24
N PRO A 522 9.43 27.67 27.98
CA PRO A 522 8.85 26.74 27.02
C PRO A 522 9.75 25.51 26.80
N MET A 523 9.14 24.36 26.57
CA MET A 523 9.87 23.12 26.33
C MET A 523 9.16 22.19 25.36
N VAL A 524 9.94 21.38 24.64
CA VAL A 524 9.47 20.32 23.75
C VAL A 524 10.21 19.03 24.09
N THR A 525 9.51 17.91 24.24
CA THR A 525 10.08 16.61 24.58
C THR A 525 9.73 15.59 23.50
N LEU A 526 10.74 14.87 23.03
CA LEU A 526 10.62 13.73 22.11
C LEU A 526 10.75 12.42 22.90
N THR A 527 9.75 11.54 22.80
CA THR A 527 9.79 10.15 23.34
C THR A 527 9.38 9.12 22.27
N PRO A 528 9.84 7.87 22.30
CA PRO A 528 9.29 6.82 21.45
C PRO A 528 7.85 6.48 21.85
N VAL A 529 6.97 6.22 20.87
CA VAL A 529 5.60 5.74 21.16
C VAL A 529 5.65 4.30 21.70
N ALA A 530 4.96 4.04 22.80
CA ALA A 530 4.90 2.70 23.42
C ALA A 530 4.24 1.65 22.50
N GLY A 531 4.60 0.38 22.67
CA GLY A 531 4.00 -0.77 21.95
C GLY A 531 4.54 -1.03 20.55
N GLN A 532 5.60 -0.33 20.13
CA GLN A 532 6.29 -0.55 18.85
C GLN A 532 7.19 -1.78 18.89
N GLN A 533 7.36 -2.43 17.74
CA GLN A 533 8.24 -3.59 17.57
C GLN A 533 9.72 -3.16 17.64
N VAL A 534 10.56 -4.04 18.19
CA VAL A 534 12.02 -3.85 18.27
C VAL A 534 12.74 -4.84 17.33
N PRO A 535 13.91 -4.50 16.75
CA PRO A 535 14.71 -3.28 16.99
C PRO A 535 14.06 -2.00 16.44
N LEU A 536 14.06 -0.94 17.25
CA LEU A 536 13.52 0.39 16.93
C LEU A 536 14.63 1.43 16.99
N THR A 537 14.77 2.25 15.95
CA THR A 537 15.69 3.38 15.90
C THR A 537 14.91 4.69 16.00
N VAL A 538 15.36 5.56 16.90
CA VAL A 538 14.79 6.89 17.15
C VAL A 538 15.88 7.94 16.98
N VAL A 539 15.55 9.07 16.37
CA VAL A 539 16.50 10.19 16.21
C VAL A 539 15.95 11.50 16.74
N ALA A 540 16.86 12.41 17.07
CA ALA A 540 16.54 13.78 17.44
C ALA A 540 17.57 14.72 16.81
N ASN A 541 17.14 15.69 16.01
CA ASN A 541 18.02 16.67 15.37
C ASN A 541 17.87 18.06 15.97
N ARG A 542 16.81 18.80 15.63
CA ARG A 542 16.57 20.15 16.16
C ARG A 542 15.10 20.56 16.09
N VAL A 543 14.75 21.58 16.87
CA VAL A 543 13.44 22.25 16.88
C VAL A 543 13.66 23.74 16.62
N ARG A 544 12.89 24.32 15.70
CA ARG A 544 12.89 25.77 15.40
C ARG A 544 11.69 26.44 16.05
N PHE A 545 11.92 27.59 16.68
CA PHE A 545 10.90 28.48 17.24
C PHE A 545 10.89 29.77 16.42
N GLU A 546 10.00 29.88 15.45
CA GLU A 546 9.92 31.05 14.59
C GLU A 546 8.89 32.04 15.14
N LEU A 547 9.34 33.23 15.53
CA LEU A 547 8.42 34.30 15.93
C LEU A 547 7.69 34.83 14.69
N VAL A 548 6.38 34.64 14.69
CA VAL A 548 5.47 35.06 13.62
C VAL A 548 4.98 36.48 13.87
N THR A 549 4.49 36.77 15.08
CA THR A 549 4.06 38.13 15.49
C THR A 549 4.41 38.43 16.96
N SER A 550 4.99 39.61 17.21
CA SER A 550 5.36 40.10 18.55
C SER A 550 4.21 40.77 19.31
N THR A 551 3.09 41.04 18.64
CA THR A 551 1.90 41.63 19.27
C THR A 551 0.85 40.55 19.52
N ALA A 552 0.46 40.36 20.78
CA ALA A 552 -0.76 39.62 21.11
C ALA A 552 -1.96 40.41 20.56
N GLY A 553 -2.34 40.12 19.31
CA GLY A 553 -3.40 40.81 18.61
C GLY A 553 -2.95 42.12 17.95
N SER A 554 -2.29 42.00 16.80
CA SER A 554 -2.59 42.98 15.74
C SER A 554 -4.00 42.68 15.26
N THR A 555 -4.91 43.63 15.42
CA THR A 555 -6.18 43.66 14.71
C THR A 555 -5.89 43.74 13.21
N GLY A 556 -5.59 42.61 12.57
CA GLY A 556 -5.40 42.49 11.13
C GLY A 556 -6.74 42.12 10.51
N GLU A 557 -7.14 42.84 9.47
CA GLU A 557 -8.45 42.78 8.82
C GLU A 557 -8.78 41.43 8.14
N LEU A 558 -7.94 40.39 8.29
CA LEU A 558 -8.10 39.04 7.76
C LEU A 558 -8.17 38.01 8.89
N ASN A 559 -8.97 36.95 8.70
CA ASN A 559 -9.06 35.84 9.64
C ASN A 559 -9.46 34.56 8.87
N GLY A 560 -8.45 33.80 8.46
CA GLY A 560 -8.56 32.49 7.80
C GLY A 560 -8.91 32.51 6.31
N LEU A 561 -9.36 33.64 5.73
CA LEU A 561 -9.72 33.77 4.32
C LEU A 561 -9.01 34.96 3.66
N TYR A 562 -8.58 34.78 2.40
CA TYR A 562 -8.07 35.84 1.55
C TYR A 562 -8.43 35.62 0.08
N GLU A 563 -8.98 36.64 -0.58
CA GLU A 563 -9.23 36.65 -2.02
C GLU A 563 -8.16 37.46 -2.77
N TYR A 564 -7.54 36.82 -3.76
CA TYR A 564 -6.51 37.39 -4.62
C TYR A 564 -6.99 37.48 -6.08
N ASN A 565 -6.93 38.67 -6.67
CA ASN A 565 -7.19 38.87 -8.09
C ASN A 565 -5.88 38.78 -8.90
N PRO A 566 -5.65 37.71 -9.69
CA PRO A 566 -4.42 37.53 -10.45
C PRO A 566 -4.27 38.50 -11.64
N ARG A 567 -5.31 39.29 -11.95
CA ARG A 567 -5.28 40.29 -13.03
C ARG A 567 -4.77 41.66 -12.58
N GLU A 568 -4.64 41.88 -11.27
CA GLU A 568 -4.17 43.13 -10.71
C GLU A 568 -2.64 43.10 -10.50
N VAL A 569 -1.97 44.19 -10.87
CA VAL A 569 -0.49 44.29 -10.82
C VAL A 569 0.00 44.59 -9.40
N THR A 570 -0.87 45.13 -8.55
CA THR A 570 -0.61 45.45 -7.14
C THR A 570 -1.77 44.93 -6.31
N SER A 571 -1.50 44.05 -5.34
CA SER A 571 -2.49 43.69 -4.33
C SER A 571 -2.80 44.94 -3.50
N ASP A 572 -4.07 45.39 -3.48
CA ASP A 572 -4.51 46.48 -2.61
C ASP A 572 -4.54 45.98 -1.15
N SER A 573 -3.36 45.90 -0.55
CA SER A 573 -3.17 45.45 0.82
C SER A 573 -3.59 46.50 1.86
N ALA A 574 -4.29 47.55 1.43
CA ALA A 574 -4.76 48.65 2.27
C ALA A 574 -6.29 48.67 2.42
N ASN A 575 -7.06 47.85 1.68
CA ASN A 575 -8.52 47.82 1.79
C ASN A 575 -9.15 46.43 1.55
N PHE A 576 -9.20 45.61 2.61
CA PHE A 576 -9.81 44.28 2.56
C PHE A 576 -11.34 44.29 2.54
N SER A 577 -12.00 45.41 2.87
CA SER A 577 -13.47 45.52 2.94
C SER A 577 -14.19 45.49 1.59
N SER A 578 -13.44 45.55 0.48
CA SER A 578 -13.98 45.51 -0.89
C SER A 578 -14.34 44.11 -1.38
N SER A 579 -13.85 43.06 -0.70
CA SER A 579 -14.12 41.65 -1.02
C SER A 579 -15.10 41.05 -0.03
N ALA A 580 -16.14 40.40 -0.55
CA ALA A 580 -17.10 39.63 0.25
C ALA A 580 -16.41 38.50 1.02
N VAL A 581 -15.38 37.87 0.43
CA VAL A 581 -14.61 36.78 1.02
C VAL A 581 -13.77 37.28 2.19
N ASN A 582 -13.03 38.38 2.01
CA ASN A 582 -12.22 38.96 3.08
C ASN A 582 -13.11 39.46 4.23
N THR A 583 -14.23 40.10 3.90
CA THR A 583 -15.24 40.56 4.87
C THR A 583 -15.81 39.39 5.66
N ALA A 584 -16.15 38.28 4.99
CA ALA A 584 -16.60 37.05 5.62
C ALA A 584 -15.59 36.55 6.66
N GLY A 585 -14.31 36.44 6.27
CA GLY A 585 -13.23 36.05 7.19
C GLY A 585 -13.15 36.96 8.41
N SER A 586 -13.07 38.28 8.18
CA SER A 586 -12.96 39.29 9.24
C SER A 586 -14.11 39.28 10.27
N SER A 587 -15.28 38.78 9.88
CA SER A 587 -16.47 38.68 10.76
C SER A 587 -16.48 37.45 11.67
N LEU A 588 -15.54 36.52 11.47
CA LEU A 588 -15.36 35.33 12.31
C LEU A 588 -14.72 35.70 13.65
N GLN A 589 -15.01 34.90 14.68
CA GLN A 589 -14.28 34.97 15.94
C GLN A 589 -12.78 34.70 15.71
N SER A 590 -11.93 35.30 16.55
CA SER A 590 -10.47 35.19 16.45
C SER A 590 -10.00 33.74 16.38
N ARG A 591 -8.96 33.46 15.59
CA ARG A 591 -8.36 32.13 15.39
C ARG A 591 -9.31 31.16 14.66
N ALA A 592 -10.03 31.66 13.65
CA ALA A 592 -10.79 30.79 12.77
C ALA A 592 -9.82 29.92 11.95
N THR A 593 -10.12 28.63 11.85
CA THR A 593 -9.38 27.72 10.97
C THR A 593 -10.28 27.33 9.81
N ILE A 594 -9.89 27.70 8.59
CA ILE A 594 -10.56 27.27 7.37
C ILE A 594 -9.86 26.03 6.83
N ASN A 595 -10.60 24.92 6.69
CA ASN A 595 -10.04 23.65 6.22
C ASN A 595 -10.32 23.41 4.74
N LYS A 596 -11.51 23.78 4.26
CA LYS A 596 -11.91 23.56 2.86
C LYS A 596 -12.75 24.70 2.31
N VAL A 597 -12.44 25.11 1.08
CA VAL A 597 -13.25 26.02 0.27
C VAL A 597 -13.60 25.30 -1.02
N VAL A 598 -14.87 25.32 -1.42
CA VAL A 598 -15.35 24.68 -2.65
C VAL A 598 -16.28 25.64 -3.39
N GLN A 599 -16.07 25.82 -4.69
CA GLN A 599 -16.94 26.62 -5.55
C GLN A 599 -18.15 25.78 -6.01
N GLY A 600 -19.36 26.20 -5.65
CA GLY A 600 -20.62 25.69 -6.21
C GLY A 600 -21.08 26.47 -7.44
N SER A 601 -22.30 26.22 -7.93
CA SER A 601 -22.86 26.98 -9.08
C SER A 601 -23.07 28.46 -8.78
N ASP A 602 -23.55 28.76 -7.57
CA ASP A 602 -24.02 30.10 -7.21
C ASP A 602 -23.26 30.72 -6.03
N ALA A 603 -22.48 29.91 -5.29
CA ALA A 603 -21.85 30.28 -4.03
C ALA A 603 -20.48 29.62 -3.82
N LEU A 604 -19.60 30.28 -3.08
CA LEU A 604 -18.45 29.64 -2.43
C LEU A 604 -18.90 29.04 -1.10
N PHE A 605 -18.65 27.76 -0.88
CA PHE A 605 -18.87 27.12 0.41
C PHE A 605 -17.55 27.06 1.18
N VAL A 606 -17.57 27.50 2.42
CA VAL A 606 -16.40 27.56 3.30
C VAL A 606 -16.68 26.73 4.55
N GLY A 607 -15.85 25.73 4.79
CA GLY A 607 -15.93 24.81 5.92
C GLY A 607 -14.66 24.85 6.78
N GLY A 608 -14.81 24.76 8.09
CA GLY A 608 -13.69 24.78 9.01
C GLY A 608 -14.09 24.64 10.47
N SER A 609 -13.20 25.08 11.35
CA SER A 609 -13.44 25.27 12.78
C SER A 609 -13.55 26.76 13.06
N PHE A 610 -14.78 27.29 13.03
CA PHE A 610 -15.03 28.71 13.23
C PHE A 610 -16.46 28.98 13.69
N SER A 611 -16.67 30.17 14.26
CA SER A 611 -18.00 30.67 14.60
C SER A 611 -18.07 32.19 14.49
N SER A 612 -19.28 32.70 14.29
CA SER A 612 -19.66 34.11 14.42
C SER A 612 -20.96 34.23 15.21
N ASP A 613 -21.54 35.43 15.27
CA ASP A 613 -22.88 35.63 15.84
C ASP A 613 -24.00 34.94 15.03
N GLY A 614 -23.73 34.46 13.80
CA GLY A 614 -24.75 33.93 12.89
C GLY A 614 -24.42 32.63 12.13
N PHE A 615 -23.17 32.14 12.13
CA PHE A 615 -22.77 30.91 11.43
C PHE A 615 -21.79 30.08 12.26
N HIS A 616 -21.88 28.75 12.13
CA HIS A 616 -21.05 27.78 12.85
C HIS A 616 -20.47 26.74 11.89
N ASN A 617 -19.14 26.70 11.80
CA ASN A 617 -18.30 25.71 11.11
C ASN A 617 -18.49 25.57 9.58
N ILE A 618 -19.57 26.11 9.01
CA ILE A 618 -19.82 26.16 7.58
C ILE A 618 -20.60 27.43 7.20
N MET A 619 -20.25 28.04 6.07
CA MET A 619 -20.96 29.20 5.50
C MET A 619 -20.94 29.17 3.97
N ALA A 620 -21.83 29.94 3.36
CA ALA A 620 -21.88 30.19 1.92
C ALA A 620 -21.63 31.68 1.62
N ILE A 621 -20.80 31.99 0.64
CA ILE A 621 -20.41 33.34 0.24
C ILE A 621 -20.84 33.59 -1.21
N ASN A 622 -21.73 34.56 -1.40
CA ASN A 622 -22.06 35.15 -2.71
C ASN A 622 -21.56 36.60 -2.71
N ASP A 623 -22.48 37.55 -2.65
CA ASP A 623 -22.17 38.96 -2.39
C ASP A 623 -21.86 39.22 -0.91
N GLU A 624 -22.41 38.40 -0.01
CA GLU A 624 -22.20 38.43 1.44
C GLU A 624 -22.13 37.00 2.01
N ALA A 625 -21.57 36.86 3.21
CA ALA A 625 -21.55 35.59 3.94
C ALA A 625 -22.91 35.26 4.55
N THR A 626 -23.38 34.04 4.33
CA THR A 626 -24.67 33.55 4.83
C THR A 626 -24.52 32.21 5.52
N THR A 627 -25.30 31.98 6.58
CA THR A 627 -25.39 30.68 7.23
C THR A 627 -26.21 29.71 6.37
N LEU A 628 -25.84 28.43 6.41
CA LEU A 628 -26.71 27.36 5.93
C LEU A 628 -27.89 27.19 6.89
N VAL A 629 -28.98 26.57 6.42
CA VAL A 629 -30.16 26.30 7.26
C VAL A 629 -29.79 25.55 8.53
N LYS A 630 -30.57 25.76 9.59
CA LYS A 630 -30.36 25.17 10.93
C LYS A 630 -29.03 25.57 11.61
N GLY A 631 -28.48 26.73 11.25
CA GLY A 631 -27.33 27.34 11.94
C GLY A 631 -25.97 26.74 11.60
N GLY A 632 -25.87 25.95 10.52
CA GLY A 632 -24.64 25.23 10.17
C GLY A 632 -24.47 23.95 10.99
N LEU A 633 -23.23 23.63 11.38
CA LEU A 633 -22.85 22.36 12.02
C LEU A 633 -22.31 22.56 13.44
N ASP A 634 -22.51 21.57 14.31
CA ASP A 634 -22.14 21.62 15.73
C ASP A 634 -20.67 21.28 16.03
N GLY A 635 -19.91 20.89 15.01
CA GLY A 635 -18.47 20.61 15.07
C GLY A 635 -17.76 21.00 13.77
N ALA A 636 -16.44 20.87 13.76
CA ALA A 636 -15.61 21.35 12.67
C ALA A 636 -15.83 20.56 11.37
N VAL A 637 -15.81 21.26 10.24
CA VAL A 637 -15.74 20.66 8.90
C VAL A 637 -14.27 20.47 8.53
N LEU A 638 -13.89 19.27 8.14
CA LEU A 638 -12.51 18.92 7.76
C LEU A 638 -12.35 18.81 6.24
N ASP A 639 -13.36 18.30 5.54
CA ASP A 639 -13.33 18.20 4.08
C ASP A 639 -14.73 18.39 3.46
N MET A 640 -14.76 18.82 2.21
CA MET A 640 -15.97 18.99 1.43
C MET A 640 -15.73 18.61 -0.04
N TYR A 641 -16.73 17.97 -0.64
CA TYR A 641 -16.75 17.62 -2.06
C TYR A 641 -18.10 18.00 -2.68
N MET A 642 -18.06 18.77 -3.76
CA MET A 642 -19.25 19.19 -4.51
C MET A 642 -19.42 18.31 -5.75
N GLU A 643 -20.57 17.64 -5.87
CA GLU A 643 -21.01 16.95 -7.08
C GLU A 643 -22.32 17.58 -7.55
N ASP A 644 -22.29 18.29 -8.68
CA ASP A 644 -23.42 19.04 -9.24
C ASP A 644 -24.07 20.04 -8.25
N ARG A 645 -25.09 19.59 -7.51
CA ARG A 645 -25.83 20.38 -6.51
C ARG A 645 -25.78 19.79 -5.11
N ASP A 646 -25.06 18.69 -4.94
CA ASP A 646 -24.98 17.94 -3.71
C ASP A 646 -23.58 18.10 -3.12
N LEU A 647 -23.53 18.70 -1.92
CA LEU A 647 -22.31 18.98 -1.18
C LEU A 647 -22.13 17.92 -0.08
N TYR A 648 -21.14 17.05 -0.26
CA TYR A 648 -20.70 16.08 0.74
C TYR A 648 -19.75 16.75 1.72
N ILE A 649 -19.98 16.58 3.02
CA ILE A 649 -19.29 17.32 4.08
C ILE A 649 -18.84 16.34 5.16
N GLY A 650 -17.53 16.24 5.40
CA GLY A 650 -16.93 15.37 6.41
C GLY A 650 -16.31 16.19 7.54
N GLY A 651 -16.40 15.71 8.79
CA GLY A 651 -15.78 16.42 9.90
C GLY A 651 -15.96 15.78 11.26
N THR A 652 -15.86 16.59 12.32
CA THR A 652 -16.00 16.17 13.73
C THR A 652 -17.39 16.41 14.29
N PHE A 653 -18.29 17.03 13.52
CA PHE A 653 -19.67 17.30 13.92
C PHE A 653 -20.48 16.01 14.09
N ASN A 654 -21.49 16.06 14.95
CA ASN A 654 -22.51 15.01 15.05
C ASN A 654 -23.84 15.48 14.47
N ASN A 655 -24.06 16.80 14.39
CA ASN A 655 -25.34 17.35 14.01
C ASN A 655 -25.29 18.79 13.46
N THR A 656 -26.44 19.28 12.99
CA THR A 656 -26.70 20.70 12.74
C THR A 656 -26.89 21.47 14.06
N LYS A 657 -26.48 22.74 14.09
CA LYS A 657 -26.36 23.54 15.31
C LYS A 657 -27.68 23.84 16.03
N ASP A 658 -28.66 24.42 15.34
CA ASP A 658 -29.85 25.01 15.98
C ASP A 658 -31.07 24.08 16.02
N SER A 659 -31.07 23.01 15.21
CA SER A 659 -32.19 22.08 15.12
C SER A 659 -31.71 20.72 14.62
N PRO A 660 -31.45 19.74 15.51
CA PRO A 660 -30.81 18.49 15.12
C PRO A 660 -31.47 17.79 13.93
N THR A 661 -30.66 17.44 12.93
CA THR A 661 -30.94 16.53 11.83
C THR A 661 -30.41 15.14 12.21
N GLU A 662 -31.28 14.14 12.22
CA GLU A 662 -30.91 12.78 12.61
C GLU A 662 -29.92 12.16 11.61
N GLY A 663 -28.92 11.42 12.11
CA GLY A 663 -28.07 10.54 11.30
C GLY A 663 -26.86 11.18 10.60
N LEU A 664 -26.54 12.46 10.85
CA LEU A 664 -25.38 13.10 10.21
C LEU A 664 -24.04 12.49 10.66
N ASN A 665 -23.80 12.35 11.97
CA ASN A 665 -22.68 11.57 12.54
C ASN A 665 -21.37 11.58 11.69
N HIS A 666 -20.67 12.72 11.71
CA HIS A 666 -19.41 12.98 11.02
C HIS A 666 -19.43 13.06 9.47
N ILE A 667 -20.56 12.77 8.80
CA ILE A 667 -20.71 12.86 7.35
C ILE A 667 -22.12 13.32 6.92
N ALA A 668 -22.22 14.46 6.23
CA ALA A 668 -23.48 15.05 5.83
C ALA A 668 -23.56 15.25 4.31
N LEU A 669 -24.78 15.17 3.77
CA LEU A 669 -25.10 15.60 2.42
C LEU A 669 -25.99 16.83 2.49
N PHE A 670 -25.55 17.93 1.88
CA PHE A 670 -26.31 19.15 1.79
C PHE A 670 -26.71 19.42 0.34
N SER A 671 -28.01 19.45 0.06
CA SER A 671 -28.52 19.74 -1.28
C SER A 671 -28.68 21.24 -1.45
N THR A 672 -27.86 21.84 -2.30
CA THR A 672 -27.91 23.28 -2.64
C THR A 672 -29.17 23.65 -3.43
N ALA A 673 -29.82 22.67 -4.07
CA ALA A 673 -31.07 22.87 -4.81
C ALA A 673 -32.25 23.15 -3.87
N ASN A 674 -32.34 22.39 -2.77
CA ASN A 674 -33.47 22.41 -1.85
C ASN A 674 -33.13 23.15 -0.54
N ASN A 675 -31.85 23.46 -0.31
CA ASN A 675 -31.35 24.04 0.93
C ASN A 675 -31.67 23.14 2.14
N GLU A 676 -31.37 21.85 2.01
CA GLU A 676 -31.73 20.81 2.98
C GLU A 676 -30.54 19.90 3.32
N TRP A 677 -30.44 19.54 4.61
CA TRP A 677 -29.51 18.54 5.12
C TRP A 677 -30.11 17.14 5.03
N SER A 678 -29.28 16.17 4.65
CA SER A 678 -29.61 14.75 4.64
C SER A 678 -28.45 13.92 5.16
N ALA A 679 -28.77 12.82 5.83
CA ALA A 679 -27.79 11.85 6.32
C ALA A 679 -27.30 10.93 5.20
N LEU A 680 -26.04 10.50 5.29
CA LEU A 680 -25.55 9.35 4.53
C LEU A 680 -25.71 8.10 5.40
N GLY A 681 -26.84 7.42 5.23
CA GLY A 681 -27.20 6.27 6.06
C GLY A 681 -27.31 6.66 7.54
N GLY A 682 -26.45 6.10 8.40
CA GLY A 682 -26.32 6.45 9.82
C GLY A 682 -25.03 7.20 10.16
N GLY A 683 -24.22 7.57 9.16
CA GLY A 683 -22.87 8.08 9.32
C GLY A 683 -21.90 7.08 9.97
N VAL A 684 -20.83 7.59 10.55
CA VAL A 684 -19.72 6.80 11.13
C VAL A 684 -19.49 7.16 12.60
N ASN A 685 -18.67 6.39 13.32
CA ASN A 685 -18.41 6.59 14.76
C ASN A 685 -17.17 7.45 15.10
N GLY A 686 -16.54 8.07 14.09
CA GLY A 686 -15.38 8.93 14.26
C GLY A 686 -15.22 9.93 13.11
N ALA A 687 -14.30 10.89 13.25
CA ALA A 687 -14.17 12.00 12.33
C ALA A 687 -13.78 11.57 10.90
N VAL A 688 -14.38 12.20 9.90
CA VAL A 688 -14.03 12.03 8.47
C VAL A 688 -13.18 13.22 8.04
N TYR A 689 -11.95 12.97 7.56
CA TYR A 689 -11.01 14.02 7.16
C TYR A 689 -10.73 14.07 5.66
N SER A 690 -11.20 13.09 4.88
CA SER A 690 -11.08 13.10 3.41
C SER A 690 -12.29 12.46 2.74
N ILE A 691 -12.78 13.09 1.67
CA ILE A 691 -13.85 12.63 0.80
C ILE A 691 -13.32 12.61 -0.63
N VAL A 692 -13.17 11.41 -1.20
CA VAL A 692 -12.65 11.23 -2.56
C VAL A 692 -13.69 10.54 -3.45
N PRO A 693 -14.11 11.15 -4.57
CA PRO A 693 -14.95 10.49 -5.55
C PRO A 693 -14.17 9.40 -6.28
N LEU A 694 -14.79 8.25 -6.48
CA LEU A 694 -14.21 7.10 -7.17
C LEU A 694 -15.23 6.60 -8.19
N GLN A 695 -14.79 6.05 -9.33
CA GLN A 695 -15.68 5.21 -10.12
C GLN A 695 -15.41 3.76 -9.76
N LEU A 696 -16.44 2.96 -9.54
CA LEU A 696 -16.29 1.57 -9.12
C LEU A 696 -17.31 0.70 -9.84
N ASN A 697 -16.89 -0.50 -10.26
CA ASN A 697 -17.79 -1.52 -10.78
C ASN A 697 -18.49 -2.20 -9.61
N VAL A 698 -19.56 -1.61 -9.07
CA VAL A 698 -20.28 -2.15 -7.90
C VAL A 698 -20.81 -3.55 -8.20
N THR A 699 -21.37 -3.75 -9.40
CA THR A 699 -21.73 -5.05 -9.97
C THR A 699 -21.02 -5.26 -11.30
N THR A 700 -20.89 -6.52 -11.74
CA THR A 700 -20.15 -6.87 -12.96
C THR A 700 -20.63 -6.06 -14.18
N GLY A 701 -19.74 -5.23 -14.75
CA GLY A 701 -20.03 -4.39 -15.91
C GLY A 701 -20.80 -3.09 -15.61
N ASN A 702 -20.98 -2.72 -14.35
CA ASN A 702 -21.74 -1.55 -13.92
C ASN A 702 -20.84 -0.54 -13.21
N LEU A 703 -20.17 0.30 -14.01
CA LEU A 703 -19.31 1.37 -13.52
C LEU A 703 -20.17 2.54 -13.01
N GLN A 704 -20.04 2.88 -11.73
CA GLN A 704 -20.79 3.97 -11.10
C GLN A 704 -19.86 4.91 -10.33
N ASN A 705 -20.26 6.17 -10.20
CA ASN A 705 -19.61 7.09 -9.26
C ASN A 705 -20.00 6.72 -7.83
N VAL A 706 -19.00 6.57 -6.97
CA VAL A 706 -19.12 6.27 -5.54
C VAL A 706 -18.30 7.29 -4.77
N ILE A 707 -18.65 7.49 -3.50
CA ILE A 707 -17.96 8.44 -2.62
C ILE A 707 -17.19 7.63 -1.57
N THR A 708 -15.87 7.77 -1.55
CA THR A 708 -15.02 7.14 -0.54
C THR A 708 -14.81 8.11 0.62
N LEU A 709 -14.84 7.57 1.83
CA LEU A 709 -14.60 8.32 3.06
C LEU A 709 -13.35 7.76 3.73
N THR A 710 -12.44 8.65 4.11
CA THR A 710 -11.27 8.32 4.94
C THR A 710 -11.34 9.11 6.24
N GLY A 711 -11.14 8.45 7.37
CA GLY A 711 -11.31 9.04 8.69
C GLY A 711 -10.75 8.22 9.85
N ASN A 712 -10.85 8.77 11.06
CA ASN A 712 -10.48 8.09 12.32
C ASN A 712 -11.69 7.36 12.93
N PHE A 713 -12.44 6.63 12.11
CA PHE A 713 -13.59 5.82 12.53
C PHE A 713 -13.24 4.33 12.50
N THR A 714 -13.90 3.54 13.34
CA THR A 714 -13.73 2.08 13.42
C THR A 714 -15.00 1.33 13.01
N SER A 715 -16.11 2.03 12.85
CA SER A 715 -17.37 1.43 12.40
C SER A 715 -18.28 2.41 11.67
N VAL A 716 -19.16 1.84 10.85
CA VAL A 716 -20.29 2.52 10.21
C VAL A 716 -21.55 2.19 11.01
N ASN A 717 -22.34 3.22 11.33
CA ASN A 717 -23.52 3.07 12.17
C ASN A 717 -24.65 2.34 11.44
N SER A 718 -25.52 1.66 12.21
CA SER A 718 -26.72 1.02 11.67
C SER A 718 -27.71 2.05 11.15
N PHE A 719 -28.43 1.70 10.08
CA PHE A 719 -29.50 2.56 9.53
C PHE A 719 -30.46 1.77 8.65
N GLY A 720 -31.74 2.17 8.61
CA GLY A 720 -32.69 1.67 7.61
C GLY A 720 -32.87 0.14 7.55
N GLY A 721 -32.62 -0.58 8.65
CA GLY A 721 -32.65 -2.05 8.70
C GLY A 721 -31.31 -2.74 8.41
N ASN A 722 -30.27 -2.01 8.01
CA ASN A 722 -28.90 -2.51 7.91
C ASN A 722 -28.21 -2.43 9.28
N ALA A 723 -27.51 -3.51 9.67
CA ALA A 723 -26.73 -3.54 10.91
C ALA A 723 -25.48 -2.64 10.81
N ALA A 724 -24.94 -2.24 11.97
CA ALA A 724 -23.64 -1.59 12.01
C ALA A 724 -22.55 -2.59 11.60
N PHE A 725 -21.49 -2.11 10.96
CA PHE A 725 -20.38 -2.96 10.53
C PHE A 725 -19.03 -2.28 10.81
N GLU A 726 -17.99 -3.09 11.00
CA GLU A 726 -16.63 -2.62 11.25
C GLU A 726 -16.01 -2.04 9.97
N ALA A 727 -15.34 -0.91 10.10
CA ALA A 727 -14.64 -0.24 9.02
C ALA A 727 -13.38 0.42 9.57
N SER A 728 -12.21 0.04 9.07
CA SER A 728 -10.92 0.53 9.56
C SER A 728 -10.57 1.89 8.94
N GLY A 729 -11.34 2.93 9.25
CA GLY A 729 -11.12 4.29 8.77
C GLY A 729 -11.44 4.54 7.30
N PHE A 730 -11.96 3.53 6.58
CA PHE A 730 -12.35 3.65 5.18
C PHE A 730 -13.66 2.96 4.86
N THR A 731 -14.54 3.64 4.12
CA THR A 731 -15.80 3.09 3.65
C THR A 731 -16.24 3.76 2.35
N VAL A 732 -17.13 3.11 1.61
CA VAL A 732 -17.60 3.56 0.29
C VAL A 732 -19.11 3.72 0.32
N TRP A 733 -19.60 4.93 0.02
CA TRP A 733 -21.00 5.23 -0.19
C TRP A 733 -21.36 5.11 -1.67
N VAL A 734 -22.49 4.47 -1.97
CA VAL A 734 -23.00 4.28 -3.33
C VAL A 734 -24.25 5.16 -3.50
N PRO A 735 -24.15 6.37 -4.10
CA PRO A 735 -25.25 7.33 -4.18
C PRO A 735 -26.51 6.79 -4.88
N SER A 736 -26.33 6.02 -5.94
CA SER A 736 -27.42 5.38 -6.73
C SER A 736 -28.27 4.42 -5.88
N GLU A 737 -27.64 3.70 -4.96
CA GLU A 737 -28.29 2.75 -4.05
C GLU A 737 -28.72 3.40 -2.72
N LYS A 738 -28.26 4.63 -2.46
CA LYS A 738 -28.40 5.32 -1.16
C LYS A 738 -27.98 4.42 0.01
N ASN A 739 -26.89 3.69 -0.17
CA ASN A 739 -26.41 2.71 0.79
C ASN A 739 -24.87 2.61 0.77
N TRP A 740 -24.28 2.07 1.83
CA TRP A 740 -22.86 1.72 1.86
C TRP A 740 -22.60 0.50 0.99
N LEU A 741 -21.45 0.46 0.30
CA LEU A 741 -21.04 -0.65 -0.57
C LEU A 741 -21.18 -2.01 0.14
N HIS A 742 -20.81 -2.07 1.42
CA HIS A 742 -20.93 -3.26 2.27
C HIS A 742 -22.36 -3.84 2.34
N ASN A 743 -23.39 -3.01 2.23
CA ASN A 743 -24.79 -3.43 2.32
C ASN A 743 -25.43 -3.69 0.95
N VAL A 744 -24.74 -3.37 -0.16
CA VAL A 744 -25.28 -3.58 -1.50
C VAL A 744 -25.23 -5.07 -1.81
N GLN A 745 -26.40 -5.67 -1.99
CA GLN A 745 -26.51 -7.09 -2.32
C GLN A 745 -25.79 -7.37 -3.66
N PHE A 746 -25.00 -8.44 -3.68
CA PHE A 746 -24.19 -8.84 -4.84
C PHE A 746 -23.14 -7.79 -5.28
N ALA A 747 -22.75 -6.88 -4.37
CA ALA A 747 -21.53 -6.11 -4.57
C ALA A 747 -20.37 -7.10 -4.68
N ASN A 748 -19.75 -7.16 -5.85
CA ASN A 748 -18.67 -8.10 -6.14
C ASN A 748 -17.31 -7.47 -5.83
N VAL A 749 -17.22 -6.46 -4.96
CA VAL A 749 -15.99 -5.70 -4.73
C VAL A 749 -15.75 -5.50 -3.24
N ALA A 750 -14.65 -6.06 -2.75
CA ALA A 750 -14.01 -5.63 -1.52
C ALA A 750 -13.03 -4.50 -1.85
N LEU A 751 -13.12 -3.39 -1.14
CA LEU A 751 -12.17 -2.28 -1.24
C LEU A 751 -11.88 -1.72 0.14
N GLY A 752 -10.62 -1.81 0.56
CA GLY A 752 -10.10 -1.22 1.79
C GLY A 752 -8.84 -0.41 1.52
N GLY A 753 -8.58 0.60 2.33
CA GLY A 753 -7.42 1.48 2.16
C GLY A 753 -7.65 2.85 2.77
N GLU A 754 -7.06 3.86 2.17
CA GLU A 754 -7.25 5.28 2.47
C GLU A 754 -7.03 6.04 1.16
N LEU A 755 -7.99 6.89 0.77
CA LEU A 755 -7.81 7.83 -0.34
C LEU A 755 -7.87 9.27 0.22
N THR A 756 -6.85 10.06 -0.11
CA THR A 756 -6.65 11.42 0.44
C THR A 756 -6.70 12.51 -0.60
N ALA A 757 -6.38 12.19 -1.86
CA ALA A 757 -6.39 13.13 -2.96
C ALA A 757 -6.81 12.44 -4.26
N TYR A 758 -7.26 13.22 -5.23
CA TYR A 758 -7.48 12.75 -6.59
C TYR A 758 -7.30 13.87 -7.59
N SER A 759 -7.07 13.51 -8.85
CA SER A 759 -6.95 14.46 -9.94
C SER A 759 -7.55 13.87 -11.21
N THR A 760 -8.38 14.66 -11.89
CA THR A 760 -8.81 14.35 -13.26
C THR A 760 -7.68 14.74 -14.21
N VAL A 761 -7.31 13.84 -15.12
CA VAL A 761 -6.20 14.08 -16.03
C VAL A 761 -6.71 14.02 -17.47
N PRO A 762 -6.43 15.04 -18.30
CA PRO A 762 -6.93 15.07 -19.68
C PRO A 762 -6.55 13.82 -20.47
N GLY A 763 -7.55 13.12 -21.03
CA GLY A 763 -7.35 11.97 -21.89
C GLY A 763 -7.12 10.62 -21.18
N MET A 764 -7.25 10.56 -19.85
CA MET A 764 -7.05 9.32 -19.08
C MET A 764 -7.98 9.22 -17.88
N ALA A 765 -8.05 8.03 -17.28
CA ALA A 765 -8.78 7.82 -16.03
C ALA A 765 -8.17 8.68 -14.90
N PRO A 766 -8.97 9.09 -13.90
CA PRO A 766 -8.45 9.82 -12.75
C PRO A 766 -7.32 9.07 -12.05
N VAL A 767 -6.41 9.84 -11.48
CA VAL A 767 -5.36 9.35 -10.58
C VAL A 767 -5.71 9.72 -9.16
N TYR A 768 -5.30 8.89 -8.22
CA TYR A 768 -5.62 9.00 -6.80
C TYR A 768 -4.34 9.04 -5.97
N GLY A 769 -4.35 9.75 -4.86
CA GLY A 769 -3.34 9.69 -3.82
C GLY A 769 -3.89 8.93 -2.62
N GLY A 770 -3.12 7.99 -2.08
CA GLY A 770 -3.51 7.19 -0.94
C GLY A 770 -2.90 5.79 -0.93
N VAL A 771 -3.51 4.88 -0.20
CA VAL A 771 -3.09 3.48 -0.09
C VAL A 771 -4.30 2.57 -0.28
N ILE A 772 -4.14 1.45 -0.98
CA ILE A 772 -5.15 0.40 -1.06
C ILE A 772 -4.59 -0.79 -0.28
N THR A 773 -5.31 -1.25 0.74
CA THR A 773 -4.92 -2.36 1.61
C THR A 773 -5.68 -3.64 1.31
N SER A 774 -6.84 -3.56 0.66
CA SER A 774 -7.52 -4.74 0.13
C SER A 774 -8.31 -4.39 -1.12
N GLN A 775 -8.29 -5.30 -2.09
CA GLN A 775 -9.04 -5.16 -3.32
C GLN A 775 -9.39 -6.53 -3.92
N GLY A 776 -10.40 -6.55 -4.80
CA GLY A 776 -10.84 -7.76 -5.50
C GLY A 776 -12.29 -8.09 -5.19
N LEU A 777 -12.67 -9.34 -5.42
CA LEU A 777 -14.01 -9.84 -5.11
C LEU A 777 -14.11 -10.11 -3.60
N GLU A 778 -15.22 -9.72 -2.96
CA GLU A 778 -15.51 -10.01 -1.54
C GLU A 778 -15.97 -11.47 -1.36
N TYR A 779 -15.12 -12.42 -1.76
CA TYR A 779 -15.29 -13.84 -1.47
C TYR A 779 -14.25 -14.20 -0.42
N SER A 780 -14.70 -14.62 0.77
CA SER A 780 -13.80 -15.02 1.84
C SER A 780 -13.55 -16.51 1.79
N ASN A 781 -12.27 -16.91 1.88
CA ASN A 781 -11.76 -18.27 2.08
C ASN A 781 -12.09 -19.35 1.03
N VAL A 782 -13.11 -19.20 0.17
CA VAL A 782 -13.43 -20.17 -0.90
C VAL A 782 -14.08 -19.50 -2.11
N VAL A 783 -13.78 -20.00 -3.31
CA VAL A 783 -14.33 -19.52 -4.58
C VAL A 783 -14.44 -20.66 -5.61
N GLU A 784 -15.41 -20.58 -6.52
CA GLU A 784 -15.51 -21.48 -7.69
C GLU A 784 -14.77 -20.87 -8.89
N LEU A 785 -13.93 -21.67 -9.55
CA LEU A 785 -13.23 -21.30 -10.78
C LEU A 785 -13.99 -21.87 -11.97
N VAL A 786 -14.55 -20.98 -12.81
CA VAL A 786 -15.40 -21.35 -13.95
C VAL A 786 -14.82 -20.83 -15.26
N GLY A 787 -15.28 -21.38 -16.39
CA GLY A 787 -14.79 -20.99 -17.73
C GLY A 787 -13.51 -21.74 -18.12
N GLY A 788 -13.47 -22.26 -19.35
CA GLY A 788 -12.29 -22.97 -19.87
C GLY A 788 -11.16 -21.99 -20.21
N ASN A 789 -11.18 -21.44 -21.42
CA ASN A 789 -10.09 -20.63 -21.96
C ASN A 789 -9.83 -19.29 -21.23
N GLU A 790 -10.85 -18.76 -20.55
CA GLU A 790 -10.77 -17.54 -19.74
C GLU A 790 -11.41 -17.84 -18.39
N PRO A 791 -10.61 -18.22 -17.39
CA PRO A 791 -11.12 -18.50 -16.06
C PRO A 791 -11.79 -17.27 -15.45
N LYS A 792 -12.84 -17.50 -14.68
CA LYS A 792 -13.58 -16.50 -13.90
C LYS A 792 -13.81 -17.03 -12.51
N LEU A 793 -13.97 -16.11 -11.57
CA LEU A 793 -14.25 -16.40 -10.17
C LEU A 793 -15.74 -16.18 -9.90
N GLU A 794 -16.38 -17.16 -9.28
CA GLU A 794 -17.77 -17.09 -8.85
C GLU A 794 -17.89 -17.48 -7.38
N ALA A 795 -18.82 -16.84 -6.66
CA ALA A 795 -19.13 -17.20 -5.28
C ALA A 795 -19.62 -18.65 -5.20
N LEU A 796 -19.19 -19.37 -4.17
CA LEU A 796 -19.84 -20.62 -3.79
C LEU A 796 -21.15 -20.28 -3.04
N ASP A 797 -22.16 -21.15 -3.06
CA ASP A 797 -23.46 -20.98 -2.37
C ASP A 797 -23.36 -21.01 -0.81
N VAL A 798 -22.37 -20.34 -0.23
CA VAL A 798 -22.15 -20.21 1.20
C VAL A 798 -21.53 -18.86 1.53
N GLN A 799 -22.04 -18.20 2.57
CA GLN A 799 -21.39 -17.02 3.14
C GLN A 799 -20.49 -17.47 4.29
N LEU A 800 -19.19 -17.52 4.04
CA LEU A 800 -18.20 -17.71 5.10
C LEU A 800 -18.11 -16.42 5.92
N LEU A 801 -18.26 -16.56 7.23
CA LEU A 801 -18.17 -15.47 8.17
C LEU A 801 -16.70 -15.20 8.47
N ARG A 802 -16.38 -13.91 8.71
CA ARG A 802 -15.03 -13.50 9.08
C ARG A 802 -14.69 -14.13 10.43
N ALA A 803 -13.45 -14.58 10.58
CA ALA A 803 -12.97 -15.04 11.87
C ALA A 803 -12.85 -13.84 12.81
N SER A 804 -13.83 -13.62 13.70
CA SER A 804 -13.73 -12.67 14.82
C SER A 804 -12.79 -13.20 15.93
N ARG A 805 -11.62 -13.74 15.55
CA ARG A 805 -10.59 -14.11 16.53
C ARG A 805 -9.71 -12.89 16.74
N SER A 806 -9.66 -12.42 17.99
CA SER A 806 -8.80 -11.33 18.43
C SER A 806 -7.36 -11.57 17.99
N ASP A 807 -6.85 -10.59 17.23
CA ASP A 807 -5.47 -10.36 16.85
C ASP A 807 -4.45 -11.05 17.78
N PRO A 808 -3.70 -12.09 17.31
CA PRO A 808 -2.54 -12.57 18.04
C PRO A 808 -1.41 -11.56 17.84
N SER A 809 -1.54 -10.40 18.48
CA SER A 809 -0.55 -9.32 18.52
C SER A 809 0.79 -9.70 19.21
N THR A 810 1.06 -11.00 19.40
CA THR A 810 2.28 -11.49 20.06
C THR A 810 2.67 -12.89 19.56
N SER A 811 3.31 -13.01 18.39
CA SER A 811 4.53 -13.81 18.29
C SER A 811 5.25 -13.62 16.95
N SER A 812 6.53 -13.27 17.05
CA SER A 812 7.64 -13.44 16.10
C SER A 812 7.34 -13.82 14.65
N SER A 813 8.03 -13.13 13.73
CA SER A 813 8.32 -13.44 12.31
C SER A 813 9.01 -14.81 12.05
N LYS A 814 8.75 -15.80 12.90
CA LYS A 814 9.16 -17.19 12.73
C LYS A 814 7.91 -18.04 12.74
N HIS A 815 7.18 -18.04 11.62
CA HIS A 815 6.06 -18.95 11.42
C HIS A 815 6.54 -20.40 11.55
N LYS A 816 6.28 -21.02 12.71
CA LYS A 816 6.37 -22.48 12.86
C LYS A 816 5.19 -23.07 12.09
N ARG A 817 5.47 -23.45 10.83
CA ARG A 817 4.55 -24.03 9.83
C ARG A 817 4.10 -25.47 10.10
N ALA A 818 4.29 -25.96 11.32
CA ALA A 818 3.81 -27.27 11.71
C ALA A 818 2.46 -27.07 12.42
N LEU A 819 1.45 -27.85 12.04
CA LEU A 819 0.26 -28.08 12.89
C LEU A 819 0.61 -28.78 14.22
N ILE A 820 1.90 -29.00 14.49
CA ILE A 820 2.45 -29.78 15.60
C ILE A 820 3.01 -28.81 16.66
N GLY A 821 2.37 -28.73 17.83
CA GLY A 821 2.76 -27.90 18.97
C GLY A 821 1.61 -27.71 19.97
N GLU A 822 1.88 -27.11 21.14
CA GLU A 822 0.89 -26.91 22.23
C GLU A 822 -0.33 -26.05 21.82
N ASN A 823 -0.24 -25.33 20.68
CA ASN A 823 -1.29 -24.47 20.12
C ASN A 823 -1.75 -24.91 18.71
N ALA A 824 -1.75 -26.21 18.42
CA ALA A 824 -2.20 -26.75 17.13
C ALA A 824 -3.61 -26.23 16.76
N GLY A 825 -3.74 -25.56 15.61
CA GLY A 825 -5.01 -24.98 15.12
C GLY A 825 -5.26 -23.50 15.46
N GLN A 826 -4.54 -22.91 16.42
CA GLN A 826 -4.76 -21.50 16.85
C GLN A 826 -4.28 -20.46 15.83
N ASN A 827 -3.30 -20.79 14.98
CA ASN A 827 -2.65 -19.86 14.04
C ASN A 827 -3.05 -20.08 12.57
N TYR A 828 -4.09 -20.88 12.30
CA TYR A 828 -4.51 -21.22 10.94
C TYR A 828 -5.98 -20.84 10.75
N THR A 829 -6.29 -20.07 9.72
CA THR A 829 -7.65 -19.67 9.33
C THR A 829 -7.91 -20.01 7.87
N GLY A 830 -9.19 -20.11 7.49
CA GLY A 830 -9.63 -20.36 6.12
C GLY A 830 -9.94 -21.83 5.80
N VAL A 831 -10.22 -22.10 4.51
CA VAL A 831 -10.56 -23.43 3.98
C VAL A 831 -9.28 -24.14 3.52
N TYR A 832 -8.99 -25.32 4.10
CA TYR A 832 -7.78 -26.09 3.82
C TYR A 832 -8.02 -27.32 2.95
N ASP A 833 -9.24 -27.85 2.96
CA ASP A 833 -9.59 -28.96 2.08
C ASP A 833 -11.09 -28.93 1.75
N GLY A 834 -11.47 -29.64 0.69
CA GLY A 834 -12.86 -29.70 0.24
C GLY A 834 -13.10 -30.82 -0.76
N LEU A 835 -14.36 -31.21 -0.93
CA LEU A 835 -14.74 -32.18 -1.96
C LEU A 835 -16.18 -31.98 -2.45
N PHE A 836 -16.44 -32.42 -3.68
CA PHE A 836 -17.77 -32.50 -4.27
C PHE A 836 -18.24 -33.95 -4.24
N TYR A 837 -19.30 -34.23 -3.49
CA TYR A 837 -19.90 -35.55 -3.41
C TYR A 837 -21.19 -35.61 -4.23
N SER A 838 -21.16 -36.35 -5.34
CA SER A 838 -22.28 -36.48 -6.29
C SER A 838 -22.80 -37.93 -6.45
N GLN A 839 -22.55 -38.79 -5.45
CA GLN A 839 -22.95 -40.22 -5.49
C GLN A 839 -24.22 -40.45 -4.68
N ASN A 840 -24.85 -41.62 -4.85
CA ASN A 840 -26.06 -42.03 -4.10
C ASN A 840 -27.22 -41.01 -4.19
N ASN A 841 -27.39 -40.37 -5.35
CA ASN A 841 -28.37 -39.30 -5.60
C ASN A 841 -28.23 -38.08 -4.69
N LEU A 842 -27.06 -37.86 -4.08
CA LEU A 842 -26.74 -36.66 -3.34
C LEU A 842 -25.90 -35.70 -4.20
N ASN A 843 -25.99 -34.42 -3.92
CA ASN A 843 -25.13 -33.36 -4.47
C ASN A 843 -24.69 -32.46 -3.32
N ILE A 844 -23.63 -32.86 -2.61
CA ILE A 844 -23.15 -32.19 -1.40
C ILE A 844 -21.74 -31.66 -1.65
N THR A 845 -21.52 -30.38 -1.34
CA THR A 845 -20.18 -29.80 -1.26
C THR A 845 -19.74 -29.79 0.19
N VAL A 846 -18.57 -30.33 0.49
CA VAL A 846 -18.00 -30.38 1.84
C VAL A 846 -16.79 -29.46 1.89
N LEU A 847 -16.73 -28.59 2.89
CA LEU A 847 -15.63 -27.67 3.14
C LEU A 847 -15.06 -27.92 4.53
N GLY A 848 -13.73 -28.09 4.63
CA GLY A 848 -13.01 -28.31 5.87
C GLY A 848 -11.89 -27.30 6.06
N GLY A 849 -11.73 -26.78 7.28
CA GLY A 849 -10.72 -25.78 7.60
C GLY A 849 -10.86 -25.27 9.03
N SER A 850 -10.43 -24.03 9.26
CA SER A 850 -10.73 -23.28 10.48
C SER A 850 -11.40 -21.95 10.10
N PHE A 851 -12.73 -21.97 10.11
CA PHE A 851 -13.56 -20.85 9.66
C PHE A 851 -14.96 -20.99 10.25
N SER A 852 -15.75 -19.93 10.19
CA SER A 852 -17.18 -19.96 10.49
C SER A 852 -17.99 -19.68 9.23
N ALA A 853 -19.21 -20.20 9.16
CA ALA A 853 -20.13 -19.97 8.04
C ALA A 853 -21.54 -19.69 8.55
N SER A 854 -22.26 -18.82 7.85
CA SER A 854 -23.66 -18.53 8.14
C SER A 854 -24.56 -19.57 7.48
N THR A 855 -25.49 -20.12 8.24
CA THR A 855 -26.58 -20.93 7.70
C THR A 855 -27.72 -20.03 7.24
N GLY A 856 -28.55 -20.50 6.29
CA GLY A 856 -29.71 -19.74 5.79
C GLY A 856 -30.74 -19.32 6.86
N ASN A 857 -30.61 -19.82 8.09
CA ASN A 857 -31.44 -19.49 9.25
C ASN A 857 -30.76 -18.50 10.24
N GLY A 858 -29.58 -17.95 9.90
CA GLY A 858 -28.83 -17.01 10.74
C GLY A 858 -28.05 -17.64 11.90
N GLN A 859 -27.92 -18.97 11.94
CA GLN A 859 -27.01 -19.67 12.88
C GLN A 859 -25.61 -19.80 12.25
N SER A 860 -24.55 -19.80 13.06
CA SER A 860 -23.19 -20.08 12.58
C SER A 860 -22.81 -21.55 12.76
N VAL A 861 -22.06 -22.09 11.81
CA VAL A 861 -21.40 -23.40 11.88
C VAL A 861 -19.89 -23.21 11.71
N GLU A 862 -19.09 -24.08 12.32
CA GLU A 862 -17.63 -23.93 12.38
C GLU A 862 -16.90 -25.14 11.79
N ASN A 863 -15.76 -24.87 11.15
CA ASN A 863 -14.68 -25.79 10.76
C ASN A 863 -15.01 -26.86 9.71
N LEU A 864 -16.21 -27.44 9.72
CA LEU A 864 -16.68 -28.41 8.72
C LEU A 864 -18.13 -28.11 8.31
N VAL A 865 -18.31 -27.77 7.04
CA VAL A 865 -19.58 -27.30 6.48
C VAL A 865 -20.02 -28.19 5.32
N PHE A 866 -21.31 -28.50 5.30
CA PHE A 866 -21.98 -29.23 4.23
C PHE A 866 -22.95 -28.31 3.52
N ILE A 867 -22.78 -28.15 2.21
CA ILE A 867 -23.69 -27.42 1.33
C ILE A 867 -24.44 -28.47 0.51
N ASN A 868 -25.69 -28.72 0.86
CA ASN A 868 -26.53 -29.72 0.22
C ASN A 868 -27.39 -29.08 -0.86
N ASN A 869 -27.04 -29.39 -2.12
CA ASN A 869 -27.69 -28.95 -3.35
C ASN A 869 -28.45 -30.11 -4.04
N THR A 870 -28.92 -31.08 -3.26
CA THR A 870 -29.67 -32.24 -3.77
C THR A 870 -31.10 -31.88 -4.15
N ASP A 871 -31.77 -31.04 -3.35
CA ASP A 871 -33.12 -30.54 -3.59
C ASP A 871 -33.10 -29.19 -4.32
N SER A 872 -34.27 -28.69 -4.73
CA SER A 872 -34.42 -27.37 -5.41
C SER A 872 -34.02 -26.16 -4.55
N THR A 873 -33.81 -26.37 -3.24
CA THR A 873 -33.38 -25.35 -2.28
C THR A 873 -32.06 -25.81 -1.66
N ALA A 874 -30.99 -25.06 -1.89
CA ALA A 874 -29.70 -25.28 -1.23
C ALA A 874 -29.86 -25.14 0.30
N SER A 875 -29.23 -26.03 1.06
CA SER A 875 -29.20 -25.96 2.53
C SER A 875 -27.78 -26.12 3.06
N THR A 876 -27.43 -25.31 4.05
CA THR A 876 -26.11 -25.32 4.69
C THR A 876 -26.23 -25.87 6.10
N SER A 877 -25.43 -26.89 6.41
CA SER A 877 -25.35 -27.51 7.74
C SER A 877 -23.89 -27.70 8.16
N GLY A 878 -23.69 -28.07 9.43
CA GLY A 878 -22.38 -28.37 9.99
C GLY A 878 -22.49 -29.39 11.11
N ILE A 879 -21.37 -29.66 11.79
CA ILE A 879 -21.32 -30.57 12.94
C ILE A 879 -21.29 -29.80 14.27
N SER A 880 -21.72 -30.46 15.34
CA SER A 880 -21.65 -29.94 16.71
C SER A 880 -20.85 -30.88 17.61
N GLY A 881 -20.36 -30.37 18.75
CA GLY A 881 -19.63 -31.15 19.75
C GLY A 881 -18.10 -31.11 19.66
N LEU A 882 -17.55 -30.47 18.62
CA LEU A 882 -16.11 -30.23 18.48
C LEU A 882 -15.68 -28.89 19.12
N SER A 883 -14.41 -28.79 19.49
CA SER A 883 -13.79 -27.53 19.91
C SER A 883 -13.77 -26.52 18.76
N SER A 884 -13.99 -25.24 19.07
CA SER A 884 -13.90 -24.13 18.12
C SER A 884 -12.51 -24.01 17.49
N ASP A 885 -11.48 -24.45 18.20
CA ASP A 885 -10.07 -24.39 17.76
C ASP A 885 -9.70 -25.54 16.82
N SER A 886 -10.65 -26.42 16.50
CA SER A 886 -10.42 -27.54 15.58
C SER A 886 -10.15 -27.02 14.16
N ILE A 887 -9.28 -27.73 13.44
CA ILE A 887 -9.02 -27.48 12.02
C ILE A 887 -9.05 -28.78 11.24
N PHE A 888 -9.77 -28.80 10.12
CA PHE A 888 -9.77 -29.90 9.16
C PHE A 888 -8.83 -29.59 7.99
N VAL A 889 -7.92 -30.51 7.67
CA VAL A 889 -6.92 -30.33 6.59
C VAL A 889 -6.83 -31.51 5.63
N ALA A 890 -7.57 -32.60 5.89
CA ALA A 890 -7.57 -33.78 5.05
C ALA A 890 -8.94 -34.43 5.00
N MET A 891 -9.45 -34.73 3.81
CA MET A 891 -10.71 -35.42 3.61
C MET A 891 -10.64 -36.45 2.48
N ASP A 892 -11.33 -37.57 2.68
CA ASP A 892 -11.62 -38.52 1.60
C ASP A 892 -12.96 -39.22 1.85
N THR A 893 -13.49 -39.89 0.83
CA THR A 893 -14.77 -40.60 0.91
C THR A 893 -14.59 -42.09 0.63
N TYR A 894 -15.28 -42.92 1.43
CA TYR A 894 -15.47 -44.35 1.16
C TYR A 894 -16.97 -44.64 1.12
N GLU A 895 -17.50 -45.01 -0.04
CA GLU A 895 -18.95 -45.15 -0.26
C GLU A 895 -19.72 -43.89 0.17
N THR A 896 -20.52 -43.94 1.24
CA THR A 896 -21.28 -42.80 1.79
C THR A 896 -20.56 -42.09 2.94
N GLN A 897 -19.43 -42.62 3.41
CA GLN A 897 -18.73 -42.13 4.58
C GLN A 897 -17.69 -41.09 4.20
N LEU A 898 -17.83 -39.89 4.74
CA LEU A 898 -16.80 -38.86 4.75
C LEU A 898 -15.84 -39.12 5.91
N TRP A 899 -14.57 -39.26 5.60
CA TRP A 899 -13.48 -39.34 6.56
C TRP A 899 -12.77 -38.00 6.58
N ALA A 900 -12.86 -37.27 7.69
CA ALA A 900 -12.29 -35.93 7.83
C ALA A 900 -11.29 -35.89 8.99
N GLY A 901 -10.06 -35.49 8.67
CA GLY A 901 -8.92 -35.46 9.57
C GLY A 901 -8.32 -34.06 9.72
N GLY A 902 -7.68 -33.83 10.86
CA GLY A 902 -6.92 -32.63 11.14
C GLY A 902 -6.45 -32.56 12.58
N ALA A 903 -6.25 -31.34 13.08
CA ALA A 903 -6.03 -31.11 14.51
C ALA A 903 -7.40 -30.83 15.14
N ILE A 904 -8.10 -31.91 15.52
CA ILE A 904 -9.47 -31.84 16.01
C ILE A 904 -9.57 -32.47 17.39
N ASN A 905 -10.39 -31.87 18.26
CA ASN A 905 -10.68 -32.35 19.60
C ASN A 905 -12.16 -32.12 19.93
N GLY A 906 -12.79 -33.06 20.63
CA GLY A 906 -14.14 -32.88 21.15
C GLY A 906 -14.92 -34.19 21.20
N THR A 907 -16.21 -34.12 20.88
CA THR A 907 -17.11 -35.27 20.87
C THR A 907 -17.89 -35.36 19.57
N ALA A 908 -18.08 -36.58 19.06
CA ALA A 908 -18.89 -36.90 17.89
C ALA A 908 -19.85 -38.04 18.23
N GLY A 909 -21.16 -37.79 18.12
CA GLY A 909 -22.18 -38.79 18.47
C GLY A 909 -22.09 -39.29 19.93
N GLY A 910 -21.57 -38.47 20.85
CA GLY A 910 -21.37 -38.82 22.27
C GLY A 910 -20.06 -39.58 22.58
N ASN A 911 -19.20 -39.85 21.60
CA ASN A 911 -17.88 -40.44 21.79
C ASN A 911 -16.80 -39.36 21.73
N GLU A 912 -15.73 -39.49 22.52
CA GLU A 912 -14.55 -38.63 22.38
C GLU A 912 -13.87 -38.87 21.03
N VAL A 913 -13.50 -37.78 20.36
CA VAL A 913 -12.80 -37.80 19.07
C VAL A 913 -11.57 -36.90 19.12
N THR A 914 -10.48 -37.44 18.57
CA THR A 914 -9.19 -36.76 18.46
C THR A 914 -8.59 -37.10 17.10
N GLY A 915 -8.23 -36.07 16.33
CA GLY A 915 -7.58 -36.18 15.03
C GLY A 915 -8.46 -36.59 13.83
N LEU A 916 -9.55 -37.34 14.05
CA LEU A 916 -10.39 -37.88 12.98
C LEU A 916 -11.88 -37.97 13.36
N ILE A 917 -12.77 -37.59 12.44
CA ILE A 917 -14.21 -37.89 12.48
C ILE A 917 -14.66 -38.61 11.22
N VAL A 918 -15.71 -39.42 11.36
CA VAL A 918 -16.36 -40.11 10.23
C VAL A 918 -17.85 -39.83 10.23
N TYR A 919 -18.34 -39.29 9.12
CA TYR A 919 -19.71 -38.82 8.94
C TYR A 919 -20.38 -39.53 7.76
N ASP A 920 -21.59 -40.08 7.95
CA ASP A 920 -22.34 -40.69 6.86
C ASP A 920 -23.20 -39.62 6.16
N LEU A 921 -22.88 -39.35 4.90
CA LEU A 921 -23.53 -38.30 4.10
C LEU A 921 -24.99 -38.63 3.75
N VAL A 922 -25.37 -39.91 3.75
CA VAL A 922 -26.75 -40.35 3.49
C VAL A 922 -27.57 -40.35 4.78
N ALA A 923 -27.00 -40.84 5.88
CA ALA A 923 -27.68 -40.81 7.17
C ALA A 923 -27.75 -39.39 7.78
N ASN A 924 -26.87 -38.48 7.33
CA ASN A 924 -26.67 -37.15 7.89
C ASN A 924 -26.42 -37.21 9.40
N ASP A 925 -25.56 -38.14 9.81
CA ASP A 925 -25.13 -38.35 11.20
C ASP A 925 -23.73 -38.98 11.23
N PHE A 926 -23.08 -38.96 12.40
CA PHE A 926 -21.84 -39.69 12.64
C PHE A 926 -22.06 -41.20 12.49
N VAL A 927 -21.07 -41.91 11.95
CA VAL A 927 -21.16 -43.38 11.82
C VAL A 927 -21.23 -44.03 13.20
N SER A 928 -22.02 -45.10 13.31
CA SER A 928 -22.18 -45.88 14.55
C SER A 928 -21.93 -47.37 14.29
N PRO A 929 -20.92 -47.99 14.93
CA PRO A 929 -19.98 -47.39 15.90
C PRO A 929 -18.95 -46.45 15.25
N HIS A 930 -18.59 -45.36 15.94
CA HIS A 930 -17.54 -44.45 15.49
C HIS A 930 -16.15 -45.08 15.70
N PRO A 931 -15.16 -44.85 14.80
CA PRO A 931 -13.79 -45.29 15.02
C PRO A 931 -13.22 -44.79 16.36
N PRO A 932 -12.46 -45.62 17.10
CA PRO A 932 -11.77 -45.17 18.31
C PRO A 932 -10.80 -44.01 18.02
N ALA A 933 -10.73 -43.03 18.92
CA ALA A 933 -9.90 -41.83 18.80
C ALA A 933 -8.39 -42.12 18.68
N LEU A 934 -7.67 -41.23 18.00
CA LEU A 934 -6.21 -41.26 17.90
C LEU A 934 -5.57 -40.68 19.18
N ASN A 935 -4.41 -41.18 19.58
CA ASN A 935 -3.70 -40.73 20.78
C ASN A 935 -2.23 -40.39 20.50
N GLY A 936 -1.67 -39.47 21.30
CA GLY A 936 -0.30 -39.01 21.23
C GLY A 936 -0.19 -37.55 21.66
N ASP A 937 1.03 -37.02 21.69
CA ASP A 937 1.25 -35.59 21.91
C ASP A 937 0.90 -34.83 20.63
N ASN A 938 0.02 -33.82 20.71
CA ASN A 938 -0.40 -32.96 19.59
C ASN A 938 -0.83 -33.75 18.34
N VAL A 939 -1.90 -34.53 18.48
CA VAL A 939 -2.44 -35.37 17.39
C VAL A 939 -2.92 -34.51 16.22
N VAL A 940 -2.41 -34.82 15.02
CA VAL A 940 -2.86 -34.21 13.76
C VAL A 940 -2.95 -35.28 12.69
N VAL A 941 -4.05 -35.29 11.93
CA VAL A 941 -4.17 -36.09 10.69
C VAL A 941 -3.97 -35.16 9.50
N ASN A 942 -2.89 -35.37 8.73
CA ASN A 942 -2.58 -34.55 7.55
C ASN A 942 -3.04 -35.18 6.24
N ALA A 943 -3.30 -36.49 6.23
CA ALA A 943 -3.71 -37.20 5.04
C ALA A 943 -4.68 -38.33 5.37
N VAL A 944 -5.73 -38.47 4.57
CA VAL A 944 -6.69 -39.56 4.60
C VAL A 944 -6.82 -40.09 3.19
N SER A 945 -6.79 -41.41 3.02
CA SER A 945 -6.96 -42.01 1.69
C SER A 945 -7.63 -43.37 1.73
N ALA A 946 -8.77 -43.49 1.06
CA ALA A 946 -9.47 -44.74 0.86
C ALA A 946 -8.76 -45.60 -0.19
N GLN A 947 -8.52 -46.88 0.13
CA GLN A 947 -7.84 -47.78 -0.79
C GLN A 947 -8.74 -48.14 -1.99
N PRO A 948 -8.27 -47.99 -3.24
CA PRO A 948 -9.05 -48.34 -4.42
C PRO A 948 -9.47 -49.82 -4.42
N SER A 949 -10.78 -50.07 -4.63
CA SER A 949 -11.35 -51.44 -4.69
C SER A 949 -11.17 -52.28 -3.41
N SER A 950 -11.11 -51.65 -2.23
CA SER A 950 -10.91 -52.30 -0.93
C SER A 950 -11.79 -51.64 0.14
N THR A 951 -11.98 -52.28 1.30
CA THR A 951 -12.73 -51.73 2.45
C THR A 951 -11.83 -50.95 3.43
N ASN A 952 -10.57 -50.74 3.07
CA ASN A 952 -9.58 -50.14 3.96
C ASN A 952 -9.43 -48.64 3.72
N VAL A 953 -9.45 -47.84 4.78
CA VAL A 953 -9.11 -46.40 4.76
C VAL A 953 -7.83 -46.17 5.54
N TYR A 954 -6.88 -45.47 4.94
CA TYR A 954 -5.57 -45.17 5.52
C TYR A 954 -5.58 -43.75 6.09
N VAL A 955 -5.05 -43.60 7.29
CA VAL A 955 -5.01 -42.34 8.03
C VAL A 955 -3.57 -42.06 8.42
N GLY A 956 -3.00 -40.98 7.87
CA GLY A 956 -1.62 -40.58 8.04
C GLY A 956 -1.49 -39.23 8.74
N GLY A 957 -0.53 -39.10 9.64
CA GLY A 957 -0.32 -37.85 10.37
C GLY A 957 0.75 -37.91 11.44
N HIS A 958 0.56 -37.12 12.49
CA HIS A 958 1.34 -37.13 13.72
C HIS A 958 0.48 -37.70 14.85
N PHE A 959 0.68 -38.97 15.19
CA PHE A 959 0.04 -39.64 16.32
C PHE A 959 0.82 -40.93 16.66
N SER A 960 0.53 -41.49 17.83
CA SER A 960 1.24 -42.65 18.39
C SER A 960 0.42 -43.94 18.40
N SER A 961 -0.91 -43.85 18.55
CA SER A 961 -1.82 -45.00 18.54
C SER A 961 -3.23 -44.62 18.09
N ALA A 962 -4.03 -45.63 17.74
CA ALA A 962 -5.46 -45.50 17.43
C ALA A 962 -6.27 -46.38 18.41
N GLY A 963 -6.95 -45.76 19.37
CA GLY A 963 -7.45 -46.45 20.55
C GLY A 963 -6.33 -47.19 21.28
N SER A 964 -6.51 -48.50 21.49
CA SER A 964 -5.50 -49.38 22.11
C SER A 964 -4.46 -49.94 21.12
N LEU A 965 -4.60 -49.69 19.81
CA LEU A 965 -3.70 -50.21 18.80
C LEU A 965 -2.50 -49.28 18.58
N GLN A 966 -1.28 -49.78 18.77
CA GLN A 966 -0.06 -49.05 18.42
C GLN A 966 0.15 -49.03 16.90
N CYS A 967 -0.05 -47.86 16.29
CA CYS A 967 0.29 -47.55 14.91
C CYS A 967 0.69 -46.08 14.87
N ALA A 968 2.00 -45.82 14.81
CA ALA A 968 2.53 -44.46 14.77
C ALA A 968 2.59 -43.96 13.34
N ALA A 969 2.28 -42.69 13.12
CA ALA A 969 2.29 -41.98 11.83
C ALA A 969 1.29 -42.46 10.76
N LEU A 970 0.96 -43.77 10.69
CA LEU A 970 0.03 -44.33 9.71
C LEU A 970 -0.74 -45.52 10.32
N CYS A 971 -2.07 -45.45 10.28
CA CYS A 971 -2.99 -46.54 10.63
C CYS A 971 -3.93 -46.86 9.47
N THR A 972 -4.46 -48.08 9.40
CA THR A 972 -5.57 -48.42 8.49
C THR A 972 -6.79 -48.82 9.29
N TYR A 973 -7.97 -48.44 8.81
CA TYR A 973 -9.26 -48.87 9.35
C TYR A 973 -9.98 -49.73 8.32
N ASP A 974 -10.41 -50.92 8.71
CA ASP A 974 -11.26 -51.78 7.85
C ASP A 974 -12.72 -51.45 8.13
N THR A 975 -13.39 -50.78 7.17
CA THR A 975 -14.77 -50.32 7.32
C THR A 975 -15.78 -51.45 7.43
N LYS A 976 -15.40 -52.69 7.06
CA LYS A 976 -16.24 -53.88 7.20
C LYS A 976 -16.06 -54.56 8.55
N GLN A 977 -14.84 -54.59 9.07
CA GLN A 977 -14.55 -55.16 10.40
C GLN A 977 -14.77 -54.15 11.54
N LEU A 978 -14.92 -52.87 11.21
CA LEU A 978 -15.12 -51.78 12.16
C LEU A 978 -13.97 -51.66 13.17
N ALA A 979 -12.74 -51.90 12.71
CA ALA A 979 -11.56 -51.95 13.57
C ALA A 979 -10.31 -51.37 12.89
N TRP A 980 -9.47 -50.73 13.71
CA TRP A 980 -8.11 -50.35 13.34
C TRP A 980 -7.24 -51.59 13.15
N GLN A 981 -6.37 -51.56 12.14
CA GLN A 981 -5.35 -52.58 11.90
C GLN A 981 -3.97 -51.93 11.75
N SER A 982 -2.92 -52.66 12.16
CA SER A 982 -1.53 -52.23 12.03
C SER A 982 -0.97 -52.66 10.68
N LEU A 983 -0.14 -51.81 10.08
CA LEU A 983 0.51 -52.02 8.78
C LEU A 983 1.90 -52.65 8.89
N GLY A 984 2.30 -53.07 10.08
CA GLY A 984 3.63 -53.60 10.39
C GLY A 984 4.51 -52.58 11.15
N THR A 985 5.78 -52.95 11.37
CA THR A 985 6.77 -52.08 12.02
C THR A 985 7.73 -51.51 10.97
N GLY A 986 8.23 -50.31 11.19
CA GLY A 986 9.29 -49.74 10.34
C GLY A 986 9.10 -48.25 10.05
N LEU A 987 7.87 -47.79 9.86
CA LEU A 987 7.56 -46.38 9.62
C LEU A 987 7.41 -45.61 10.93
N ARG A 988 8.07 -44.44 11.03
CA ARG A 988 7.87 -43.44 12.09
C ARG A 988 8.02 -42.04 11.50
N GLY A 989 7.65 -41.03 12.28
CA GLY A 989 7.76 -39.61 11.93
C GLY A 989 6.38 -38.99 11.75
N THR A 990 6.26 -38.06 10.80
CA THR A 990 4.99 -37.42 10.45
C THR A 990 4.72 -37.64 8.97
N VAL A 991 3.57 -38.24 8.66
CA VAL A 991 3.04 -38.27 7.28
C VAL A 991 2.35 -36.94 7.00
N ASN A 992 2.73 -36.29 5.90
CA ASN A 992 2.14 -35.03 5.44
C ASN A 992 1.19 -35.24 4.25
N ASP A 993 1.49 -36.20 3.38
CA ASP A 993 0.70 -36.45 2.16
C ASP A 993 0.75 -37.93 1.77
N MET A 994 -0.30 -38.41 1.09
CA MET A 994 -0.46 -39.80 0.68
C MET A 994 -1.16 -39.92 -0.69
N MET A 995 -0.72 -40.87 -1.51
CA MET A 995 -1.28 -41.07 -2.85
C MET A 995 -1.19 -42.53 -3.30
N TRP A 996 -2.26 -43.08 -3.86
CA TRP A 996 -2.25 -44.43 -4.41
C TRP A 996 -1.64 -44.47 -5.81
N ALA A 997 -0.48 -45.11 -5.94
CA ALA A 997 0.14 -45.38 -7.25
C ALA A 997 -0.49 -46.58 -7.97
N SER A 998 -1.12 -47.48 -7.22
CA SER A 998 -1.91 -48.60 -7.76
C SER A 998 -2.92 -49.08 -6.72
N LYS A 999 -3.70 -50.12 -7.04
CA LYS A 999 -4.63 -50.76 -6.07
C LYS A 999 -3.92 -51.33 -4.82
N THR A 1000 -2.60 -51.52 -4.87
CA THR A 1000 -1.83 -52.16 -3.81
C THR A 1000 -0.61 -51.38 -3.34
N GLN A 1001 -0.28 -50.26 -3.98
CA GLN A 1001 0.92 -49.50 -3.65
C GLN A 1001 0.54 -48.07 -3.26
N LEU A 1002 0.83 -47.72 -2.02
CA LEU A 1002 0.62 -46.39 -1.45
C LEU A 1002 1.96 -45.65 -1.41
N ILE A 1003 1.98 -44.42 -1.90
CA ILE A 1003 3.08 -43.48 -1.75
C ILE A 1003 2.78 -42.62 -0.52
N ILE A 1004 3.81 -42.39 0.29
CA ILE A 1004 3.74 -41.65 1.54
C ILE A 1004 4.85 -40.61 1.53
N ALA A 1005 4.51 -39.34 1.81
CA ALA A 1005 5.46 -38.25 1.85
C ALA A 1005 5.39 -37.52 3.21
N GLY A 1006 6.52 -37.01 3.69
CA GLY A 1006 6.59 -36.28 4.94
C GLY A 1006 7.98 -36.24 5.57
N ASN A 1007 8.02 -36.15 6.89
CA ASN A 1007 9.25 -36.32 7.66
C ASN A 1007 9.27 -37.76 8.19
N LEU A 1008 9.90 -38.67 7.45
CA LEU A 1008 9.75 -40.11 7.67
C LEU A 1008 11.07 -40.75 8.10
N THR A 1009 10.95 -41.82 8.87
CA THR A 1009 12.05 -42.76 9.08
C THR A 1009 11.57 -44.18 8.80
N ILE A 1010 12.37 -44.94 8.06
CA ILE A 1010 12.11 -46.35 7.75
C ILE A 1010 13.23 -47.17 8.38
N PHE A 1011 12.88 -48.00 9.36
CA PHE A 1011 13.84 -48.78 10.16
C PHE A 1011 14.99 -47.94 10.74
N GLY A 1012 14.72 -46.69 11.09
CA GLY A 1012 15.69 -45.73 11.66
C GLY A 1012 16.45 -44.87 10.65
N ASN A 1013 16.35 -45.15 9.34
CA ASN A 1013 16.95 -44.31 8.30
C ASN A 1013 15.99 -43.20 7.88
N ALA A 1014 16.46 -41.96 7.84
CA ALA A 1014 15.65 -40.81 7.43
C ALA A 1014 15.36 -40.84 5.92
N THR A 1015 14.12 -40.51 5.56
CA THR A 1015 13.66 -40.32 4.18
C THR A 1015 12.52 -39.31 4.16
N THR A 1016 12.29 -38.67 3.03
CA THR A 1016 11.17 -37.73 2.86
C THR A 1016 9.96 -38.38 2.17
N MET A 1017 10.19 -39.56 1.56
CA MET A 1017 9.17 -40.29 0.80
C MET A 1017 9.40 -41.81 0.92
N ALA A 1018 8.30 -42.55 0.91
CA ALA A 1018 8.24 -43.99 1.06
C ALA A 1018 7.15 -44.59 0.17
N THR A 1019 7.25 -45.90 -0.09
CA THR A 1019 6.14 -46.70 -0.61
C THR A 1019 5.76 -47.78 0.37
N TYR A 1020 4.47 -48.12 0.40
CA TYR A 1020 3.91 -49.24 1.14
C TYR A 1020 3.16 -50.18 0.18
N ASP A 1021 3.53 -51.45 0.16
CA ASP A 1021 2.85 -52.49 -0.61
C ASP A 1021 1.87 -53.26 0.30
N THR A 1022 0.57 -53.17 0.02
CA THR A 1022 -0.48 -53.75 0.86
C THR A 1022 -0.51 -55.28 0.81
N LYS A 1023 0.04 -55.92 -0.23
CA LYS A 1023 0.13 -57.37 -0.33
C LYS A 1023 1.33 -57.93 0.40
N LYS A 1024 2.47 -57.24 0.30
CA LYS A 1024 3.73 -57.63 0.96
C LYS A 1024 3.80 -57.15 2.41
N GLN A 1025 3.04 -56.11 2.75
CA GLN A 1025 3.08 -55.41 4.04
C GLN A 1025 4.48 -54.89 4.39
N ILE A 1026 5.16 -54.28 3.42
CA ILE A 1026 6.51 -53.73 3.58
C ILE A 1026 6.56 -52.24 3.24
N PHE A 1027 7.36 -51.50 3.99
CA PHE A 1027 7.73 -50.12 3.71
C PHE A 1027 9.11 -50.07 3.05
N GLU A 1028 9.23 -49.32 1.96
CA GLU A 1028 10.48 -49.10 1.25
C GLU A 1028 10.70 -47.59 1.04
N ALA A 1029 11.92 -47.10 1.26
CA ALA A 1029 12.25 -45.70 0.99
C ALA A 1029 12.18 -45.44 -0.51
N TYR A 1030 11.61 -44.31 -0.90
CA TYR A 1030 11.55 -43.94 -2.31
C TYR A 1030 12.94 -43.54 -2.81
N THR A 1031 13.30 -43.98 -4.02
CA THR A 1031 14.65 -43.79 -4.56
C THR A 1031 15.02 -42.31 -4.64
N GLY A 1032 16.18 -41.95 -4.09
CA GLY A 1032 16.70 -40.58 -4.10
C GLY A 1032 15.97 -39.59 -3.18
N ALA A 1033 14.85 -39.95 -2.54
CA ALA A 1033 14.09 -39.01 -1.72
C ALA A 1033 14.86 -38.48 -0.50
N SER A 1034 15.83 -39.24 0.01
CA SER A 1034 16.72 -38.82 1.09
C SER A 1034 17.70 -37.69 0.70
N THR A 1035 17.83 -37.35 -0.59
CA THR A 1035 18.68 -36.24 -1.05
C THR A 1035 17.94 -34.91 -1.12
N LEU A 1036 16.63 -34.89 -0.87
CA LEU A 1036 15.85 -33.65 -0.86
C LEU A 1036 16.23 -32.77 0.35
N PRO A 1037 16.19 -31.42 0.24
CA PRO A 1037 16.67 -30.51 1.29
C PRO A 1037 15.91 -30.56 2.62
N GLY A 1038 14.70 -31.12 2.62
CA GLY A 1038 13.87 -31.27 3.80
C GLY A 1038 12.57 -32.04 3.52
N PRO A 1039 11.67 -32.15 4.52
CA PRO A 1039 10.43 -32.88 4.41
C PRO A 1039 9.52 -32.36 3.28
N ILE A 1040 8.86 -33.29 2.58
CA ILE A 1040 7.84 -32.96 1.58
C ILE A 1040 6.55 -32.55 2.31
N VAL A 1041 5.96 -31.43 1.90
CA VAL A 1041 4.68 -30.91 2.43
C VAL A 1041 3.55 -30.98 1.40
N ALA A 1042 3.87 -31.00 0.11
CA ALA A 1042 2.89 -31.15 -0.97
C ALA A 1042 3.46 -32.03 -2.08
N LEU A 1043 2.67 -32.97 -2.57
CA LEU A 1043 3.03 -33.90 -3.64
C LEU A 1043 1.93 -33.96 -4.70
N THR A 1044 2.31 -33.98 -5.98
CA THR A 1044 1.36 -34.23 -7.08
C THR A 1044 1.98 -35.12 -8.15
N ALA A 1045 1.19 -36.03 -8.71
CA ALA A 1045 1.62 -36.89 -9.81
C ALA A 1045 1.43 -36.19 -11.16
N VAL A 1046 2.35 -36.43 -12.09
CA VAL A 1046 2.28 -35.83 -13.45
C VAL A 1046 1.33 -36.60 -14.37
N SER A 1047 1.22 -37.91 -14.14
CA SER A 1047 0.49 -38.83 -14.99
C SER A 1047 -0.05 -40.01 -14.17
N ASN A 1048 -0.98 -40.76 -14.77
CA ASN A 1048 -1.54 -41.98 -14.18
C ASN A 1048 -0.56 -43.17 -14.10
N SER A 1049 0.67 -43.03 -14.61
CA SER A 1049 1.72 -44.05 -14.44
C SER A 1049 2.46 -43.94 -13.11
N TYR A 1050 2.35 -42.80 -12.40
CA TYR A 1050 3.00 -42.56 -11.10
C TYR A 1050 4.51 -42.87 -11.14
N ASP A 1051 5.17 -42.51 -12.24
CA ASP A 1051 6.61 -42.56 -12.45
C ASP A 1051 7.27 -41.16 -12.44
N GLU A 1052 6.45 -40.12 -12.59
CA GLU A 1052 6.85 -38.71 -12.52
C GLU A 1052 6.02 -37.94 -11.48
N PHE A 1053 6.69 -37.11 -10.67
CA PHE A 1053 6.07 -36.35 -9.58
C PHE A 1053 6.65 -34.96 -9.44
N TRP A 1054 5.85 -34.05 -8.89
CA TRP A 1054 6.34 -32.81 -8.29
C TRP A 1054 6.23 -32.88 -6.78
N ALA A 1055 7.31 -32.51 -6.10
CA ALA A 1055 7.37 -32.42 -4.65
C ALA A 1055 7.83 -31.02 -4.22
N ALA A 1056 7.13 -30.46 -3.25
CA ALA A 1056 7.52 -29.23 -2.59
C ALA A 1056 7.67 -29.44 -1.09
N GLY A 1057 8.51 -28.62 -0.48
CA GLY A 1057 8.81 -28.72 0.94
C GLY A 1057 9.61 -27.52 1.45
N VAL A 1058 10.06 -27.63 2.68
CA VAL A 1058 10.86 -26.62 3.35
C VAL A 1058 12.26 -27.17 3.58
N SER A 1059 13.26 -26.43 3.14
CA SER A 1059 14.66 -26.74 3.38
C SER A 1059 14.99 -26.68 4.86
N THR A 1060 15.66 -27.70 5.37
CA THR A 1060 16.05 -27.76 6.80
C THR A 1060 17.26 -26.88 7.14
N SER A 1061 18.01 -26.39 6.14
CA SER A 1061 19.21 -25.57 6.36
C SER A 1061 18.93 -24.08 6.47
N ASP A 1062 18.02 -23.55 5.66
CA ASP A 1062 17.74 -22.12 5.53
C ASP A 1062 16.24 -21.76 5.59
N ASN A 1063 15.37 -22.77 5.77
CA ASN A 1063 13.93 -22.60 5.93
C ASN A 1063 13.20 -22.05 4.68
N SER A 1064 13.87 -22.04 3.52
CA SER A 1064 13.32 -21.65 2.21
C SER A 1064 12.42 -22.74 1.62
N ALA A 1065 11.46 -22.37 0.77
CA ALA A 1065 10.69 -23.34 0.00
C ALA A 1065 11.54 -23.95 -1.13
N PHE A 1066 11.39 -25.26 -1.34
CA PHE A 1066 11.94 -25.95 -2.49
C PHE A 1066 10.84 -26.56 -3.36
N LEU A 1067 11.13 -26.70 -4.65
CA LEU A 1067 10.30 -27.41 -5.62
C LEU A 1067 11.19 -28.33 -6.48
N TYR A 1068 10.86 -29.61 -6.55
CA TYR A 1068 11.60 -30.60 -7.32
C TYR A 1068 10.67 -31.47 -8.17
N LYS A 1069 11.13 -31.81 -9.38
CA LYS A 1069 10.53 -32.84 -10.23
C LYS A 1069 11.28 -34.15 -10.07
N PHE A 1070 10.57 -35.25 -9.90
CA PHE A 1070 11.09 -36.58 -10.06
C PHE A 1070 10.75 -37.12 -11.45
N ALA A 1071 11.75 -37.57 -12.20
CA ALA A 1071 11.61 -38.30 -13.45
C ALA A 1071 12.87 -39.15 -13.68
N ASP A 1072 12.76 -40.30 -14.34
CA ASP A 1072 13.90 -41.18 -14.66
C ASP A 1072 14.80 -41.50 -13.45
N ASN A 1073 14.19 -41.78 -12.29
CA ASN A 1073 14.88 -42.02 -11.01
C ASN A 1073 15.75 -40.86 -10.49
N THR A 1074 15.54 -39.65 -10.98
CA THR A 1074 16.34 -38.47 -10.64
C THR A 1074 15.43 -37.33 -10.16
N TRP A 1075 15.86 -36.66 -9.10
CA TRP A 1075 15.23 -35.44 -8.60
C TRP A 1075 15.93 -34.21 -9.19
N THR A 1076 15.17 -33.38 -9.91
CA THR A 1076 15.67 -32.17 -10.56
C THR A 1076 15.02 -30.93 -9.93
N PRO A 1077 15.79 -29.94 -9.44
CA PRO A 1077 15.23 -28.73 -8.84
C PRO A 1077 14.61 -27.80 -9.87
N ALA A 1078 13.52 -27.13 -9.49
CA ALA A 1078 13.00 -25.94 -10.17
C ALA A 1078 13.34 -24.70 -9.33
N THR A 1079 14.15 -23.80 -9.88
CA THR A 1079 14.63 -22.58 -9.21
C THR A 1079 13.81 -21.36 -9.61
N GLY A 1080 13.71 -20.35 -8.75
CA GLY A 1080 13.08 -19.06 -9.09
C GLY A 1080 12.08 -18.54 -8.06
N LEU A 1081 11.77 -19.35 -7.04
CA LEU A 1081 10.97 -18.94 -5.89
C LEU A 1081 11.79 -18.06 -4.93
N GLY A 1082 11.17 -17.03 -4.38
CA GLY A 1082 11.74 -16.19 -3.32
C GLY A 1082 11.87 -16.91 -1.99
N ALA A 1083 12.70 -16.37 -1.09
CA ALA A 1083 13.05 -17.01 0.18
C ALA A 1083 11.85 -17.11 1.15
N ASP A 1084 10.90 -16.17 1.04
CA ASP A 1084 9.71 -16.11 1.90
C ASP A 1084 8.53 -16.92 1.34
N SER A 1085 8.72 -17.60 0.21
CA SER A 1085 7.70 -18.47 -0.38
C SER A 1085 7.30 -19.60 0.57
N SER A 1086 6.00 -19.88 0.62
CA SER A 1086 5.43 -21.06 1.27
C SER A 1086 4.47 -21.76 0.30
N ILE A 1087 4.67 -23.08 0.12
CA ILE A 1087 3.84 -23.91 -0.76
C ILE A 1087 2.96 -24.79 0.11
N ARG A 1088 1.66 -24.77 -0.14
CA ARG A 1088 0.65 -25.56 0.59
C ARG A 1088 0.09 -26.70 -0.26
N LYS A 1089 -0.10 -26.49 -1.56
CA LYS A 1089 -0.61 -27.51 -2.48
C LYS A 1089 0.01 -27.39 -3.86
N LEU A 1090 0.21 -28.54 -4.50
CA LEU A 1090 0.65 -28.67 -5.88
C LEU A 1090 -0.44 -29.38 -6.68
N GLN A 1091 -0.70 -28.91 -7.89
CA GLN A 1091 -1.62 -29.58 -8.80
C GLN A 1091 -1.17 -29.45 -10.25
N ILE A 1092 -1.12 -30.55 -10.97
CA ILE A 1092 -1.02 -30.53 -12.43
C ILE A 1092 -2.38 -30.18 -13.04
N MET A 1093 -2.37 -29.17 -13.92
CA MET A 1093 -3.54 -28.66 -14.62
C MET A 1093 -3.36 -28.85 -16.14
N PRO A 1094 -4.41 -29.28 -16.86
CA PRO A 1094 -4.38 -29.35 -18.32
C PRO A 1094 -4.50 -27.96 -18.96
N LEU A 1095 -3.99 -27.83 -20.18
CA LEU A 1095 -4.04 -26.59 -20.96
C LEU A 1095 -4.87 -26.78 -22.24
N SER A 1096 -5.68 -25.76 -22.54
CA SER A 1096 -6.42 -25.61 -23.81
C SER A 1096 -5.50 -25.27 -24.98
N THR A 1097 -4.40 -24.54 -24.70
CA THR A 1097 -3.38 -24.17 -25.68
C THR A 1097 -1.99 -24.57 -25.16
N PRO A 1098 -1.19 -25.33 -25.92
CA PRO A 1098 0.13 -25.74 -25.46
C PRO A 1098 1.10 -24.57 -25.28
N HIS A 1099 1.93 -24.62 -24.24
CA HIS A 1099 3.08 -23.73 -24.06
C HIS A 1099 4.32 -24.22 -24.85
N ALA A 1100 5.39 -23.42 -24.88
CA ALA A 1100 6.64 -23.80 -25.54
C ALA A 1100 7.28 -25.03 -24.86
N ASN A 1101 7.98 -25.89 -25.62
CA ASN A 1101 8.60 -27.10 -25.07
C ASN A 1101 9.54 -26.79 -23.89
N SER A 1102 9.44 -27.58 -22.82
CA SER A 1102 10.30 -27.54 -21.65
C SER A 1102 10.84 -28.94 -21.33
N GLU A 1103 12.03 -29.01 -20.73
CA GLU A 1103 12.59 -30.27 -20.20
C GLU A 1103 11.88 -30.72 -18.92
N LEU A 1104 11.30 -29.79 -18.16
CA LEU A 1104 10.64 -30.08 -16.88
C LEU A 1104 9.13 -30.31 -17.04
N MET A 1105 8.49 -29.81 -18.09
CA MET A 1105 7.03 -29.85 -18.24
C MET A 1105 6.60 -30.19 -19.66
N SER A 1106 5.60 -31.07 -19.79
CA SER A 1106 4.93 -31.36 -21.06
C SER A 1106 4.18 -30.13 -21.55
N SER A 1107 4.24 -29.83 -22.86
CA SER A 1107 3.68 -28.61 -23.43
C SER A 1107 2.18 -28.39 -23.18
N ASN A 1108 1.42 -29.43 -22.88
CA ASN A 1108 -0.03 -29.40 -22.64
C ASN A 1108 -0.42 -29.40 -21.15
N GLN A 1109 0.55 -29.26 -20.25
CA GLN A 1109 0.34 -29.28 -18.80
C GLN A 1109 0.99 -28.06 -18.17
N VAL A 1110 0.48 -27.64 -17.02
CA VAL A 1110 1.10 -26.62 -16.19
C VAL A 1110 1.01 -27.04 -14.73
N LEU A 1111 2.00 -26.67 -13.93
CA LEU A 1111 1.95 -26.88 -12.48
C LEU A 1111 1.33 -25.66 -11.82
N LEU A 1112 0.17 -25.84 -11.20
CA LEU A 1112 -0.45 -24.88 -10.30
C LEU A 1112 0.15 -25.05 -8.89
N ILE A 1113 0.72 -23.98 -8.37
CA ILE A 1113 1.33 -23.89 -7.04
C ILE A 1113 0.44 -22.98 -6.20
N LEU A 1114 -0.11 -23.50 -5.10
CA LEU A 1114 -0.93 -22.75 -4.16
C LEU A 1114 -0.17 -22.53 -2.85
N GLY A 1115 -0.22 -21.31 -2.33
CA GLY A 1115 0.40 -20.96 -1.07
C GLY A 1115 0.46 -19.45 -0.85
N ALA A 1116 1.55 -18.98 -0.28
CA ALA A 1116 1.95 -17.56 -0.31
C ALA A 1116 3.31 -17.55 -1.01
N VAL A 1117 3.32 -17.23 -2.30
CA VAL A 1117 4.47 -17.43 -3.18
C VAL A 1117 5.09 -16.09 -3.52
N GLU A 1118 6.39 -15.95 -3.25
CA GLU A 1118 7.18 -14.78 -3.58
C GLU A 1118 7.89 -15.00 -4.92
N LEU A 1119 7.66 -14.11 -5.88
CA LEU A 1119 8.37 -14.09 -7.16
C LEU A 1119 9.25 -12.83 -7.22
N PRO A 1120 10.60 -12.95 -7.19
CA PRO A 1120 11.51 -11.81 -6.99
C PRO A 1120 11.32 -10.61 -7.94
N SER A 1121 10.81 -10.81 -9.16
CA SER A 1121 10.58 -9.74 -10.14
C SER A 1121 9.10 -9.40 -10.36
N LEU A 1122 8.17 -10.16 -9.80
CA LEU A 1122 6.72 -10.03 -10.06
C LEU A 1122 5.92 -9.75 -8.78
N GLY A 1123 6.55 -9.86 -7.60
CA GLY A 1123 5.91 -9.67 -6.30
C GLY A 1123 5.26 -10.95 -5.78
N ASN A 1124 4.34 -10.78 -4.83
CA ASN A 1124 3.69 -11.87 -4.13
C ASN A 1124 2.37 -12.27 -4.80
N ALA A 1125 2.10 -13.58 -4.84
CA ALA A 1125 0.87 -14.17 -5.35
C ALA A 1125 0.47 -15.44 -4.57
N SER A 1126 -0.83 -15.69 -4.44
CA SER A 1126 -1.36 -16.85 -3.73
C SER A 1126 -1.52 -18.10 -4.61
N ALA A 1127 -1.65 -17.91 -5.93
CA ALA A 1127 -1.52 -18.99 -6.91
C ALA A 1127 -0.57 -18.60 -8.04
N VAL A 1128 0.31 -19.53 -8.39
CA VAL A 1128 1.32 -19.36 -9.45
C VAL A 1128 1.28 -20.55 -10.40
N LEU A 1129 1.37 -20.29 -11.69
CA LEU A 1129 1.48 -21.28 -12.76
C LEU A 1129 2.94 -21.43 -13.17
N PHE A 1130 3.42 -22.67 -13.23
CA PHE A 1130 4.77 -23.00 -13.66
C PHE A 1130 4.74 -23.88 -14.90
N ASN A 1131 5.24 -23.36 -16.02
CA ASN A 1131 5.26 -24.03 -17.34
C ASN A 1131 6.55 -24.84 -17.59
N GLY A 1132 7.36 -25.06 -16.56
CA GLY A 1132 8.67 -25.71 -16.68
C GLY A 1132 9.84 -24.76 -16.96
N THR A 1133 9.60 -23.48 -17.24
CA THR A 1133 10.65 -22.47 -17.46
C THR A 1133 10.41 -21.16 -16.73
N ALA A 1134 9.15 -20.74 -16.59
CA ALA A 1134 8.77 -19.48 -15.98
C ALA A 1134 7.62 -19.69 -14.99
N TYR A 1135 7.60 -18.83 -13.97
CA TYR A 1135 6.52 -18.70 -13.00
C TYR A 1135 5.66 -17.49 -13.37
N GLU A 1136 4.35 -17.70 -13.49
CA GLU A 1136 3.38 -16.66 -13.82
C GLU A 1136 2.33 -16.57 -12.69
N PRO A 1137 2.13 -15.38 -12.06
CA PRO A 1137 1.02 -15.17 -11.14
C PRO A 1137 -0.32 -15.51 -11.79
N PHE A 1138 -1.24 -16.08 -11.01
CA PHE A 1138 -2.56 -16.45 -11.51
C PHE A 1138 -3.70 -15.93 -10.63
N ILE A 1139 -3.62 -16.12 -9.31
CA ILE A 1139 -4.62 -15.61 -8.37
C ILE A 1139 -3.92 -14.79 -7.30
N LEU A 1140 -4.49 -13.63 -7.02
CA LEU A 1140 -4.08 -12.72 -5.96
C LEU A 1140 -5.14 -12.69 -4.86
N THR A 1141 -4.72 -12.74 -3.60
CA THR A 1141 -5.59 -12.64 -2.43
C THR A 1141 -5.06 -11.63 -1.42
N SER A 1142 -5.97 -10.98 -0.69
CA SER A 1142 -5.60 -10.06 0.39
C SER A 1142 -6.46 -10.26 1.64
N MET A 1143 -5.86 -9.96 2.79
CA MET A 1143 -6.52 -9.82 4.08
C MET A 1143 -6.97 -8.38 4.29
N GLN A 1144 -8.01 -8.16 5.10
CA GLN A 1144 -8.57 -6.84 5.39
C GLN A 1144 -7.53 -5.85 5.96
N GLY A 1145 -6.51 -6.35 6.68
CA GLY A 1145 -5.44 -5.55 7.26
C GLY A 1145 -4.28 -5.19 6.33
N GLY A 1146 -4.36 -5.45 5.03
CA GLY A 1146 -3.23 -5.24 4.10
C GLY A 1146 -2.27 -6.42 3.98
N GLY A 1147 -2.49 -7.48 4.77
CA GLY A 1147 -1.67 -8.69 4.71
C GLY A 1147 -1.93 -9.50 3.44
N GLN A 1148 -0.89 -10.19 2.97
CA GLN A 1148 -1.01 -11.20 1.94
C GLN A 1148 -1.89 -12.37 2.43
N GLY A 1149 -2.86 -12.79 1.62
CA GLY A 1149 -3.60 -14.03 1.86
C GLY A 1149 -2.85 -15.28 1.39
N SER A 1150 -3.46 -16.45 1.50
CA SER A 1150 -2.83 -17.69 1.03
C SER A 1150 -3.85 -18.73 0.57
N LEU A 1151 -3.56 -19.42 -0.55
CA LEU A 1151 -4.38 -20.52 -1.03
C LEU A 1151 -3.83 -21.87 -0.57
N SER A 1152 -4.73 -22.77 -0.15
CA SER A 1152 -4.37 -24.06 0.46
C SER A 1152 -5.00 -25.25 -0.24
N ALA A 1153 -6.14 -25.05 -0.92
CA ALA A 1153 -6.94 -26.13 -1.46
C ALA A 1153 -7.30 -25.88 -2.92
N LEU A 1154 -7.26 -26.96 -3.71
CA LEU A 1154 -7.99 -27.10 -4.95
C LEU A 1154 -8.70 -28.45 -4.89
N PHE A 1155 -9.98 -28.45 -5.25
CA PHE A 1155 -10.77 -29.67 -5.35
C PHE A 1155 -11.71 -29.59 -6.55
N VAL A 1156 -11.88 -30.74 -7.21
CA VAL A 1156 -12.63 -30.84 -8.46
C VAL A 1156 -13.60 -32.01 -8.41
N SER A 1157 -14.71 -31.90 -9.15
CA SER A 1157 -15.73 -32.97 -9.16
C SER A 1157 -15.29 -34.24 -9.91
N ARG A 1158 -14.27 -34.14 -10.76
CA ARG A 1158 -13.73 -35.27 -11.56
C ARG A 1158 -12.19 -35.33 -11.48
N PRO A 1159 -11.62 -35.69 -10.31
CA PRO A 1159 -10.18 -35.61 -10.07
C PRO A 1159 -9.35 -36.51 -10.99
N GLN A 1160 -9.90 -37.60 -11.49
CA GLN A 1160 -9.25 -38.47 -12.48
C GLN A 1160 -8.86 -37.76 -13.79
N ASN A 1161 -9.49 -36.63 -14.11
CA ASN A 1161 -9.24 -35.87 -15.34
C ASN A 1161 -8.14 -34.80 -15.18
N LEU A 1162 -7.58 -34.60 -13.97
CA LEU A 1162 -6.46 -33.69 -13.74
C LEU A 1162 -5.17 -34.18 -14.42
N MET A 1163 -5.02 -35.50 -14.55
CA MET A 1163 -3.83 -36.17 -15.09
C MET A 1163 -4.07 -36.80 -16.47
N SER A 1164 -5.24 -36.58 -17.08
CA SER A 1164 -5.55 -37.05 -18.43
C SER A 1164 -4.95 -36.11 -19.48
N GLY A 1165 -3.62 -36.08 -19.57
CA GLY A 1165 -2.92 -35.46 -20.68
C GLY A 1165 -3.18 -36.25 -21.96
N GLY A 1166 -4.23 -35.88 -22.70
CA GLY A 1166 -4.50 -36.31 -24.06
C GLY A 1166 -4.59 -37.82 -24.26
N GLY A 1167 -5.79 -38.39 -24.12
CA GLY A 1167 -6.06 -39.70 -24.71
C GLY A 1167 -5.54 -39.71 -26.15
N HIS A 1168 -4.66 -40.66 -26.49
CA HIS A 1168 -4.11 -40.81 -27.83
C HIS A 1168 -5.23 -41.04 -28.86
N HIS A 1169 -5.86 -39.97 -29.32
CA HIS A 1169 -6.64 -40.01 -30.53
C HIS A 1169 -5.62 -40.15 -31.67
N LEU A 1170 -5.55 -41.34 -32.25
CA LEU A 1170 -4.91 -41.55 -33.55
C LEU A 1170 -5.38 -40.43 -34.48
N ALA A 1171 -4.44 -39.70 -35.09
CA ALA A 1171 -4.76 -38.63 -36.03
C ALA A 1171 -5.84 -39.11 -37.01
N LEU A 1172 -6.85 -38.29 -37.30
CA LEU A 1172 -8.03 -38.69 -38.08
C LEU A 1172 -7.63 -39.42 -39.38
N GLY A 1173 -6.53 -39.00 -40.02
CA GLY A 1173 -5.97 -39.66 -41.20
C GLY A 1173 -5.54 -41.12 -40.97
N LEU A 1174 -4.96 -41.46 -39.82
CA LEU A 1174 -4.54 -42.81 -39.47
C LEU A 1174 -5.75 -43.71 -39.15
N VAL A 1175 -6.81 -43.17 -38.55
CA VAL A 1175 -8.09 -43.88 -38.34
C VAL A 1175 -8.75 -44.20 -39.68
N VAL A 1176 -8.75 -43.26 -40.62
CA VAL A 1176 -9.26 -43.46 -41.98
C VAL A 1176 -8.44 -44.53 -42.71
N VAL A 1177 -7.11 -44.56 -42.56
CA VAL A 1177 -6.24 -45.58 -43.19
C VAL A 1177 -6.48 -46.97 -42.60
N ILE A 1178 -6.61 -47.10 -41.27
CA ILE A 1178 -6.90 -48.38 -40.62
C ILE A 1178 -8.29 -48.87 -41.03
N GLY A 1179 -9.30 -47.98 -41.06
CA GLY A 1179 -10.65 -48.29 -41.53
C GLY A 1179 -10.67 -48.76 -42.98
N LEU A 1180 -9.92 -48.10 -43.87
CA LEU A 1180 -9.76 -48.48 -45.27
C LEU A 1180 -9.07 -49.86 -45.40
N ALA A 1181 -8.02 -50.11 -44.63
CA ALA A 1181 -7.29 -51.38 -44.65
C ALA A 1181 -8.17 -52.56 -44.19
N ILE A 1182 -8.97 -52.36 -43.13
CA ILE A 1182 -9.92 -53.36 -42.65
C ILE A 1182 -11.02 -53.60 -43.69
N ALA A 1183 -11.58 -52.54 -44.30
CA ALA A 1183 -12.60 -52.67 -45.34
C ALA A 1183 -12.08 -53.43 -46.57
N LEU A 1184 -10.87 -53.11 -47.05
CA LEU A 1184 -10.23 -53.84 -48.16
C LEU A 1184 -9.94 -55.29 -47.79
N GLY A 1185 -9.50 -55.57 -46.56
CA GLY A 1185 -9.29 -56.92 -46.05
C GLY A 1185 -10.56 -57.76 -46.03
N ILE A 1186 -11.68 -57.16 -45.58
CA ILE A 1186 -12.99 -57.82 -45.55
C ILE A 1186 -13.51 -58.08 -46.96
N VAL A 1187 -13.38 -57.12 -47.89
CA VAL A 1187 -13.77 -57.32 -49.30
C VAL A 1187 -12.94 -58.42 -49.95
N PHE A 1188 -11.61 -58.44 -49.72
CA PHE A 1188 -10.74 -59.50 -50.22
C PHE A 1188 -11.15 -60.87 -49.68
N LEU A 1189 -11.45 -60.99 -48.39
CA LEU A 1189 -11.93 -62.23 -47.79
C LEU A 1189 -13.27 -62.68 -48.36
N MET A 1190 -14.21 -61.75 -48.62
CA MET A 1190 -15.48 -62.08 -49.28
C MET A 1190 -15.27 -62.58 -50.72
N VAL A 1191 -14.36 -61.97 -51.48
CA VAL A 1191 -14.02 -62.42 -52.84
C VAL A 1191 -13.36 -63.80 -52.81
N VAL A 1192 -12.42 -64.04 -51.91
CA VAL A 1192 -11.76 -65.35 -51.75
C VAL A 1192 -12.77 -66.42 -51.32
N ALA A 1193 -13.67 -66.11 -50.39
CA ALA A 1193 -14.76 -67.00 -50.00
C ALA A 1193 -15.71 -67.30 -51.18
N GLY A 1194 -16.03 -66.29 -51.99
CA GLY A 1194 -16.80 -66.43 -53.22
C GLY A 1194 -16.12 -67.34 -54.24
N ILE A 1195 -14.82 -67.13 -54.50
CA ILE A 1195 -14.01 -67.97 -55.41
C ILE A 1195 -13.90 -69.40 -54.87
N LEU A 1196 -13.71 -69.59 -53.56
CA LEU A 1196 -13.66 -70.91 -52.94
C LEU A 1196 -15.01 -71.63 -53.01
N MET A 1197 -16.12 -70.92 -52.82
CA MET A 1197 -17.47 -71.45 -53.02
C MET A 1197 -17.73 -71.81 -54.48
N GLU A 1198 -17.34 -70.96 -55.43
CA GLU A 1198 -17.46 -71.22 -56.85
C GLU A 1198 -16.58 -72.40 -57.29
N ARG A 1199 -15.36 -72.50 -56.77
CA ARG A 1199 -14.43 -73.60 -57.07
C ARG A 1199 -14.90 -74.91 -56.43
N ARG A 1200 -15.57 -74.87 -55.26
CA ARG A 1200 -16.27 -76.03 -54.69
C ARG A 1200 -17.49 -76.43 -55.52
N ARG A 1201 -18.25 -75.46 -56.03
CA ARG A 1201 -19.43 -75.71 -56.88
C ARG A 1201 -19.04 -76.31 -58.23
N ARG A 1202 -18.04 -75.74 -58.92
CA ARG A 1202 -17.46 -76.27 -60.18
C ARG A 1202 -16.76 -77.63 -60.03
N LYS A 1203 -16.45 -78.08 -58.80
CA LYS A 1203 -15.92 -79.44 -58.54
C LYS A 1203 -17.04 -80.48 -58.37
N LYS A 1204 -18.28 -80.05 -58.09
CA LYS A 1204 -19.47 -80.92 -57.99
C LYS A 1204 -20.27 -80.99 -59.28
N GLU A 1205 -20.25 -79.93 -60.09
CA GLU A 1205 -20.96 -79.86 -61.37
C GLU A 1205 -19.93 -79.95 -62.50
N GLY A 1206 -19.78 -81.15 -63.07
CA GLY A 1206 -18.85 -81.42 -64.17
C GLY A 1206 -19.12 -80.56 -65.42
N TYR A 1207 -18.07 -80.33 -66.20
CA TYR A 1207 -18.03 -79.49 -67.40
C TYR A 1207 -19.13 -79.85 -68.41
N VAL A 1208 -19.92 -78.87 -68.86
CA VAL A 1208 -20.83 -78.99 -70.02
C VAL A 1208 -20.68 -77.76 -70.91
N PRO A 1209 -20.47 -77.91 -72.23
CA PRO A 1209 -20.28 -76.78 -73.13
C PRO A 1209 -21.60 -76.12 -73.55
N MET A 1210 -21.46 -74.85 -73.91
CA MET A 1210 -22.49 -73.90 -74.30
C MET A 1210 -23.30 -74.36 -75.53
N THR A 1211 -24.62 -74.15 -75.51
CA THR A 1211 -25.46 -74.12 -76.72
C THR A 1211 -26.20 -72.79 -76.81
N VAL A 1212 -26.20 -72.28 -78.03
CA VAL A 1212 -26.75 -71.00 -78.49
C VAL A 1212 -28.14 -71.27 -79.04
N ASP A 1213 -29.09 -70.36 -78.79
CA ASP A 1213 -29.81 -69.57 -79.81
C ASP A 1213 -31.31 -69.33 -79.50
N LYS A 1214 -31.74 -68.11 -79.86
CA LYS A 1214 -33.08 -67.61 -80.25
C LYS A 1214 -34.30 -68.11 -79.47
N GLY A 1215 -35.12 -67.26 -78.87
CA GLY A 1215 -35.59 -65.97 -79.40
C GLY A 1215 -37.09 -66.06 -79.65
N ALA A 1216 -37.79 -64.96 -79.32
CA ALA A 1216 -39.23 -64.72 -79.52
C ALA A 1216 -40.12 -65.59 -78.61
N ASN A 1217 -41.16 -65.10 -77.94
CA ASN A 1217 -42.02 -63.91 -77.99
C ASN A 1217 -43.10 -64.22 -76.92
N LEU A 1218 -43.83 -63.35 -76.22
CA LEU A 1218 -44.31 -61.98 -76.39
C LEU A 1218 -45.04 -61.63 -75.07
N GLU A 1219 -45.02 -60.35 -74.69
CA GLU A 1219 -46.13 -59.59 -74.05
C GLU A 1219 -46.61 -60.02 -72.64
N ARG A 1220 -46.97 -59.15 -71.68
CA ARG A 1220 -47.28 -57.71 -71.61
C ARG A 1220 -47.53 -57.41 -70.12
N VAL A 1221 -46.90 -56.39 -69.54
CA VAL A 1221 -47.49 -55.42 -68.57
C VAL A 1221 -46.47 -54.24 -68.43
N PRO A 1222 -46.87 -53.00 -68.05
CA PRO A 1222 -46.79 -51.79 -68.90
C PRO A 1222 -45.81 -50.70 -68.36
N PRO A 1223 -45.69 -49.54 -69.03
CA PRO A 1223 -44.60 -48.58 -68.84
C PRO A 1223 -44.90 -47.53 -67.76
N GLU A 1224 -44.22 -47.65 -66.62
CA GLU A 1224 -44.18 -46.62 -65.54
C GLU A 1224 -42.74 -46.19 -65.21
N LYS A 1225 -41.78 -46.47 -66.10
CA LYS A 1225 -40.53 -45.71 -66.10
C LYS A 1225 -40.70 -44.45 -66.94
N LEU A 1226 -40.20 -43.36 -66.36
CA LEU A 1226 -39.72 -42.12 -67.00
C LEU A 1226 -40.69 -40.93 -66.99
N PHE A 1227 -40.60 -40.22 -65.85
CA PHE A 1227 -40.90 -38.78 -65.66
C PHE A 1227 -42.39 -38.42 -65.65
N GLY A 1228 -42.93 -37.67 -64.69
CA GLY A 1228 -42.36 -36.92 -63.59
C GLY A 1228 -43.44 -35.99 -63.01
N GLN A 1229 -43.03 -35.26 -61.96
CA GLN A 1229 -43.68 -34.09 -61.36
C GLN A 1229 -44.84 -34.26 -60.36
N GLY A 1230 -44.68 -33.52 -59.25
CA GLY A 1230 -45.73 -33.12 -58.30
C GLY A 1230 -45.25 -33.25 -56.84
N ALA A 1231 -44.34 -32.40 -56.35
CA ALA A 1231 -44.60 -31.09 -55.69
C ALA A 1231 -45.23 -31.27 -54.27
N MET A 1232 -44.84 -30.59 -53.19
CA MET A 1232 -43.99 -29.40 -52.95
C MET A 1232 -43.75 -29.25 -51.42
N GLY A 1233 -42.68 -28.53 -51.04
CA GLY A 1233 -42.48 -27.86 -49.73
C GLY A 1233 -41.43 -28.49 -48.81
N LYS A 1234 -40.58 -27.77 -48.05
CA LYS A 1234 -40.06 -26.39 -48.07
C LYS A 1234 -38.87 -26.38 -47.08
N ASP A 1235 -37.88 -25.53 -47.36
CA ASP A 1235 -36.89 -24.90 -46.44
C ASP A 1235 -35.94 -25.74 -45.53
N GLY A 1236 -34.62 -25.58 -45.76
CA GLY A 1236 -33.75 -24.92 -44.77
C GLY A 1236 -32.66 -25.70 -44.02
N ALA A 1237 -31.38 -25.39 -44.36
CA ALA A 1237 -30.15 -25.39 -43.53
C ALA A 1237 -29.56 -26.75 -43.02
N PRO A 1238 -28.24 -26.84 -42.70
CA PRO A 1238 -27.34 -25.76 -42.34
C PRO A 1238 -26.06 -25.60 -43.18
N ARG A 1239 -25.39 -24.49 -42.86
CA ARG A 1239 -24.16 -23.96 -43.42
C ARG A 1239 -22.93 -24.77 -43.01
N ILE A 1240 -21.89 -24.49 -43.79
CA ILE A 1240 -20.48 -24.33 -43.43
C ILE A 1240 -20.31 -23.85 -41.98
#